data_AF-A0A9E0EYM3-F1
#
_entry.id   AF-A0A9E0EYM3-F1
#
_cell.length_a   1.000
_cell.length_b   1.000
_cell.length_c   1.000
_cell.angle_alpha   90.00
_cell.angle_beta   90.00
_cell.angle_gamma   90.00
#
_symmetry.space_group_name_H-M   'P 1'
#
loop_
_entity.id
_entity.type
_entity.pdbx_description
1 polymer ?
#
loop_
_entity_poly.entity_id
_entity_poly.type
_entity_poly.pdbx_seq_one_letter_code
_entity_poly.pdbx_strand_id
1 'polypeptide(L)'
;MRKNLLGLVSICLMTCLLWVNQTQAVPAYPGLVQYKQANGKTLAIFLKGDEKVKWATTEDGYTIMLNSNGVYEYAIQDMKGDLQLSGIEVNNIKERTAAEKELLSKVSKGLYYSPSQLSMMKSIWDIKSAEAQKAFPTTGNRKLICILMGFKDKAFTKTQSDFNNLFNQVGYSTGGATGSVKDYYLENSWGQFNLTVDVFGPYTASQNMSYYGANDAYGNDKNPRALVTEAVNAADASANFANYDNDGDGTVDGVYVIYAGYGEEAGASADAIWAHAWSITPVTKDGKTISKYSCSAELRGNSGTTITSIGVICHEFGHVLGAPDYYDTDYSTGGQFEGTGKWDMMASGSWNNNGVTPAHHNAYTKVKVYGWATATVLSSATNVTVKPVKDNKSFFQINSTTSGEYWIMENRQQVGFDAYVPGHGLIIYHVHKDVASASSSNNINATYPQKMYPVCASATTNPGTTSSTYGSINSTGCPFPGSSNKTSFTDATTPNMKSWAGANTGKPMTSIAENATTKDITFAFMGGSGGGTAPTATTVAASSITTSSATLNGTVNANNATTTVTFEWGTTTSLGNSINATPNSVTGTSNTNVTANLTGLSANTKYYYRVKAVSANGTTYGSTMNFTTAVNPTSVTLPYSQTFSSSSMPTGWTTQNTGSGITERWSVSNTNKAGGSAYEMKCTYQNVNPGTTRLITPAINTSGVSQVTLTFRHMLDAYSTGVTLRVQTSNDKTNWTNTSWSVATSSTNINATSVTVNITTNLNSATTYIAFVAEGNLYNIDYWYIDNVSVAAGSGATTPTVTTGSVSNITSSTATVAGNVTADGGATVTERGICYSTSQNPTTANSKVASGSGTGSFSANLSGLAANTTYYARAYAINAQGTSYGSQVSFTTTTSTVTYCASKGSNSSYEWIDLVQFAGINRTSGNDGGYKDMTSLQATVARGTTYTIYFSAGFKSSSYTEYWAVWIDYNKNGTFDTNEKVVSGSSSSSGTLSASITIPTTATLGVTRMRVSMKYNAAPTACETFSYGEVEDYSVNITSGTSAPSTDNPFAEELGNEKVDIFTIYPNPASEKINVVLNGIEGEVSARIYDMRGAVVKFQMLTDRNNTIEINDLAPGVYMISIDDEKQPITKQFIKK
;
A
#
# COMPACT_ATOMS: atom_id res chain seq x y z
N MET A 1 -55.71 43.44 -24.89
CA MET A 1 -55.61 44.55 -25.87
C MET A 1 -54.14 44.96 -25.99
N ARG A 2 -53.56 44.72 -27.19
CA ARG A 2 -52.44 45.42 -27.88
C ARG A 2 -51.25 46.06 -27.11
N LYS A 3 -50.04 45.59 -27.52
CA LYS A 3 -48.83 46.33 -28.01
C LYS A 3 -47.86 46.90 -26.95
N ASN A 4 -46.51 46.98 -27.04
CA ASN A 4 -45.40 46.79 -28.03
C ASN A 4 -44.09 46.54 -27.19
N LEU A 5 -43.11 45.69 -27.54
CA LEU A 5 -41.91 45.85 -28.40
C LEU A 5 -40.84 46.92 -28.02
N LEU A 6 -39.56 46.47 -27.95
CA LEU A 6 -38.24 47.13 -28.10
C LEU A 6 -37.44 47.63 -26.87
N GLY A 7 -36.15 47.24 -26.80
CA GLY A 7 -35.07 47.97 -26.12
C GLY A 7 -33.87 47.17 -25.60
N LEU A 8 -32.97 46.74 -26.49
CA LEU A 8 -31.63 46.17 -26.20
C LEU A 8 -30.57 47.30 -26.31
N VAL A 9 -29.41 47.15 -25.62
CA VAL A 9 -28.08 47.79 -25.84
C VAL A 9 -27.55 48.83 -24.80
N SER A 10 -26.47 48.38 -24.13
CA SER A 10 -25.22 49.03 -23.65
C SER A 10 -25.17 50.11 -22.55
N ILE A 11 -24.24 49.90 -21.59
CA ILE A 11 -22.96 50.63 -21.49
C ILE A 11 -21.93 49.76 -20.72
N CYS A 12 -20.88 49.33 -21.43
CA CYS A 12 -19.58 48.95 -20.89
C CYS A 12 -18.77 50.21 -20.55
N LEU A 13 -17.90 50.18 -19.53
CA LEU A 13 -16.55 50.73 -19.68
C LEU A 13 -15.55 50.15 -18.65
N MET A 14 -14.53 49.49 -19.20
CA MET A 14 -13.10 49.43 -18.83
C MET A 14 -12.65 49.19 -17.38
N THR A 15 -12.03 48.02 -17.18
CA THR A 15 -10.83 47.88 -16.33
C THR A 15 -9.71 47.21 -17.11
N CYS A 16 -8.73 48.00 -17.55
CA CYS A 16 -7.38 47.53 -17.86
C CYS A 16 -6.63 47.33 -16.54
N LEU A 17 -6.23 46.10 -16.21
CA LEU A 17 -5.24 45.84 -15.16
C LEU A 17 -4.27 44.74 -15.61
N LEU A 18 -3.02 44.97 -15.26
CA LEU A 18 -1.80 44.29 -15.72
C LEU A 18 -1.77 42.81 -15.29
N TRP A 19 -1.53 41.94 -16.27
CA TRP A 19 -1.39 40.50 -16.12
C TRP A 19 0.09 40.14 -16.09
N VAL A 20 0.55 39.42 -15.07
CA VAL A 20 1.82 38.69 -15.11
C VAL A 20 1.48 37.21 -15.03
N ASN A 21 1.54 36.52 -16.17
CA ASN A 21 1.38 35.07 -16.35
C ASN A 21 2.74 34.43 -16.68
N GLN A 22 2.91 33.19 -16.21
CA GLN A 22 4.11 32.34 -16.25
C GLN A 22 4.73 32.19 -17.65
N THR A 23 6.03 32.43 -17.81
CA THR A 23 6.90 31.85 -18.87
C THR A 23 7.30 30.42 -18.49
N GLN A 24 7.52 29.55 -19.47
CA GLN A 24 8.47 28.44 -19.33
C GLN A 24 9.86 28.96 -19.76
N ALA A 25 10.58 29.70 -18.88
CA ALA A 25 12.00 30.07 -19.04
C ALA A 25 12.65 30.66 -17.74
N VAL A 26 13.94 30.30 -17.52
CA VAL A 26 15.09 30.68 -16.62
C VAL A 26 14.93 31.63 -15.38
N PRO A 27 15.68 31.45 -14.26
CA PRO A 27 15.63 32.27 -13.02
C PRO A 27 16.09 33.74 -13.13
N ALA A 28 15.78 34.55 -12.09
CA ALA A 28 16.07 35.97 -12.01
C ALA A 28 17.58 36.34 -12.08
N TYR A 29 17.89 37.43 -12.79
CA TYR A 29 19.24 37.96 -13.06
C TYR A 29 20.06 38.21 -11.78
N PRO A 30 21.29 37.68 -11.65
CA PRO A 30 22.10 37.79 -10.43
C PRO A 30 22.84 39.14 -10.25
N GLY A 31 22.77 40.04 -11.25
CA GLY A 31 23.46 41.33 -11.25
C GLY A 31 22.62 42.51 -10.75
N LEU A 32 23.27 43.67 -10.61
CA LEU A 32 22.64 44.92 -10.18
C LEU A 32 21.77 45.49 -11.31
N VAL A 33 20.50 45.75 -11.03
CA VAL A 33 19.48 46.26 -11.97
C VAL A 33 19.21 47.73 -11.69
N GLN A 34 19.19 48.55 -12.75
CA GLN A 34 18.76 49.96 -12.67
C GLN A 34 17.24 50.03 -12.84
N TYR A 35 16.53 50.17 -11.73
CA TYR A 35 15.07 50.18 -11.69
C TYR A 35 14.53 51.61 -11.72
N LYS A 36 13.78 51.96 -12.76
CA LYS A 36 13.08 53.24 -12.85
C LYS A 36 11.78 53.18 -12.05
N GLN A 37 11.75 53.90 -10.93
CA GLN A 37 10.59 54.00 -10.04
C GLN A 37 9.49 54.84 -10.68
N ALA A 38 8.25 54.66 -10.25
CA ALA A 38 7.08 55.39 -10.79
C ALA A 38 7.15 56.92 -10.61
N ASN A 39 7.93 57.39 -9.62
CA ASN A 39 8.20 58.81 -9.40
C ASN A 39 9.28 59.40 -10.35
N GLY A 40 9.77 58.59 -11.30
CA GLY A 40 10.74 59.00 -12.31
C GLY A 40 12.21 58.86 -11.91
N LYS A 41 12.53 58.56 -10.65
CA LYS A 41 13.91 58.31 -10.19
C LYS A 41 14.39 56.91 -10.57
N THR A 42 15.69 56.74 -10.75
CA THR A 42 16.32 55.45 -11.03
C THR A 42 17.08 54.95 -9.81
N LEU A 43 16.87 53.69 -9.41
CA LEU A 43 17.47 53.06 -8.24
C LEU A 43 18.26 51.81 -8.63
N ALA A 44 19.47 51.65 -8.09
CA ALA A 44 20.29 50.46 -8.27
C ALA A 44 19.96 49.38 -7.23
N ILE A 45 19.45 48.22 -7.67
CA ILE A 45 18.94 47.15 -6.79
C ILE A 45 19.39 45.75 -7.24
N PHE A 46 19.46 44.80 -6.32
CA PHE A 46 19.51 43.38 -6.66
C PHE A 46 18.11 42.78 -6.55
N LEU A 47 17.60 42.20 -7.63
CA LEU A 47 16.38 41.39 -7.59
C LEU A 47 16.72 39.98 -7.09
N LYS A 48 15.85 39.40 -6.27
CA LYS A 48 16.04 38.09 -5.64
C LYS A 48 14.72 37.31 -5.68
N GLY A 49 14.82 35.98 -5.78
CA GLY A 49 13.67 35.07 -5.76
C GLY A 49 13.28 34.49 -7.12
N ASP A 50 12.10 33.88 -7.18
CA ASP A 50 11.55 33.12 -8.31
C ASP A 50 10.14 33.61 -8.70
N GLU A 51 9.42 32.89 -9.57
CA GLU A 51 8.06 33.27 -9.98
C GLU A 51 7.00 33.18 -8.87
N LYS A 52 7.31 32.57 -7.72
CA LYS A 52 6.42 32.36 -6.58
C LYS A 52 6.67 33.35 -5.45
N VAL A 53 7.93 33.74 -5.24
CA VAL A 53 8.37 34.67 -4.19
C VAL A 53 9.45 35.59 -4.72
N LYS A 54 9.18 36.90 -4.80
CA LYS A 54 10.13 37.93 -5.29
C LYS A 54 10.41 38.97 -4.22
N TRP A 55 11.65 39.45 -4.14
CA TRP A 55 12.02 40.61 -3.34
C TRP A 55 13.24 41.31 -3.95
N ALA A 56 13.58 42.48 -3.44
CA ALA A 56 14.74 43.22 -3.89
C ALA A 56 15.59 43.67 -2.70
N THR A 57 16.87 43.94 -2.94
CA THR A 57 17.75 44.59 -1.96
C THR A 57 18.46 45.78 -2.60
N THR A 58 18.82 46.78 -1.79
CA THR A 58 19.78 47.80 -2.20
C THR A 58 21.16 47.20 -2.44
N GLU A 59 22.05 47.93 -3.13
CA GLU A 59 23.43 47.54 -3.39
C GLU A 59 24.20 47.15 -2.11
N ASP A 60 23.89 47.78 -0.99
CA ASP A 60 24.50 47.51 0.32
C ASP A 60 23.72 46.53 1.20
N GLY A 61 22.69 45.85 0.67
CA GLY A 61 22.08 44.66 1.27
C GLY A 61 20.84 44.88 2.16
N TYR A 62 20.21 46.05 2.12
CA TYR A 62 18.93 46.26 2.81
C TYR A 62 17.77 45.78 1.93
N THR A 63 16.87 44.98 2.51
CA THR A 63 15.68 44.48 1.80
C THR A 63 14.71 45.63 1.57
N ILE A 64 14.15 45.70 0.35
CA ILE A 64 13.24 46.76 -0.09
C ILE A 64 12.01 46.15 -0.75
N MET A 65 10.88 46.82 -0.61
CA MET A 65 9.59 46.39 -1.15
C MET A 65 8.89 47.53 -1.88
N LEU A 66 8.16 47.23 -2.95
CA LEU A 66 7.39 48.21 -3.72
C LEU A 66 6.10 48.59 -2.98
N ASN A 67 5.90 49.89 -2.74
CA ASN A 67 4.63 50.41 -2.24
C ASN A 67 3.57 50.49 -3.34
N SER A 68 2.31 50.80 -2.99
CA SER A 68 1.17 50.88 -3.91
C SER A 68 1.36 51.88 -5.07
N ASN A 69 2.27 52.84 -4.93
CA ASN A 69 2.56 53.85 -5.94
C ASN A 69 3.70 53.44 -6.88
N GLY A 70 4.26 52.23 -6.75
CA GLY A 70 5.35 51.75 -7.62
C GLY A 70 6.72 52.34 -7.26
N VAL A 71 6.92 52.69 -5.99
CA VAL A 71 8.17 53.23 -5.43
C VAL A 71 8.68 52.26 -4.35
N TYR A 72 9.99 52.02 -4.29
CA TYR A 72 10.61 51.16 -3.30
C TYR A 72 10.72 51.86 -1.95
N GLU A 73 10.35 51.15 -0.89
CA GLU A 73 10.57 51.53 0.50
C GLU A 73 11.43 50.47 1.20
N TYR A 74 12.13 50.86 2.26
CA TYR A 74 12.87 49.90 3.09
C TYR A 74 11.90 48.94 3.78
N ALA A 75 12.24 47.65 3.80
CA ALA A 75 11.49 46.65 4.55
C ALA A 75 11.92 46.68 6.02
N ILE A 76 10.94 46.56 6.93
CA ILE A 76 11.16 46.33 8.36
C ILE A 76 10.40 45.07 8.78
N GLN A 77 10.79 44.47 9.91
CA GLN A 77 10.10 43.31 10.47
C GLN A 77 9.11 43.73 11.55
N ASP A 78 7.95 43.06 11.59
CA ASP A 78 7.04 43.12 12.72
C ASP A 78 7.45 42.12 13.84
N MET A 79 6.67 42.05 14.92
CA MET A 79 6.94 41.15 16.06
C MET A 79 6.86 39.66 15.72
N LYS A 80 6.32 39.28 14.56
CA LYS A 80 6.22 37.90 14.08
C LYS A 80 7.27 37.57 13.00
N GLY A 81 8.11 38.55 12.64
CA GLY A 81 9.15 38.41 11.64
C GLY A 81 8.67 38.59 10.20
N ASP A 82 7.43 39.06 9.98
CA ASP A 82 6.90 39.37 8.66
C ASP A 82 7.48 40.70 8.16
N LEU A 83 7.76 40.79 6.86
CA LEU A 83 8.20 42.04 6.24
C LEU A 83 7.03 42.99 6.00
N GLN A 84 7.18 44.23 6.42
CA GLN A 84 6.26 45.35 6.17
C GLN A 84 7.01 46.58 5.63
N LEU A 85 6.27 47.47 4.96
CA LEU A 85 6.79 48.72 4.39
C LEU A 85 7.13 49.71 5.52
N SER A 86 8.30 50.34 5.46
CA SER A 86 8.74 51.31 6.47
C SER A 86 8.12 52.69 6.36
N GLY A 87 7.49 53.03 5.23
CA GLY A 87 7.04 54.39 4.91
C GLY A 87 8.18 55.32 4.43
N ILE A 88 9.41 54.83 4.32
CA ILE A 88 10.58 55.60 3.89
C ILE A 88 11.04 55.14 2.51
N GLU A 89 10.92 56.03 1.53
CA GLU A 89 11.37 55.83 0.15
C GLU A 89 12.88 55.58 0.08
N VAL A 90 13.27 54.66 -0.80
CA VAL A 90 14.65 54.26 -1.01
C VAL A 90 15.30 55.16 -2.07
N ASN A 91 16.40 55.82 -1.70
CA ASN A 91 17.30 56.50 -2.63
C ASN A 91 18.61 55.72 -2.81
N ASN A 92 19.35 56.00 -3.90
CA ASN A 92 20.69 55.45 -4.10
C ASN A 92 21.59 55.82 -2.92
N ILE A 93 22.63 55.02 -2.63
CA ILE A 93 23.48 55.17 -1.43
C ILE A 93 23.98 56.62 -1.24
N LYS A 94 24.33 57.32 -2.34
CA LYS A 94 24.86 58.70 -2.32
C LYS A 94 23.79 59.78 -2.09
N GLU A 95 22.52 59.45 -2.23
CA GLU A 95 21.38 60.38 -2.23
C GLU A 95 20.49 60.21 -0.99
N ARG A 96 20.87 59.31 -0.06
CA ARG A 96 20.09 59.01 1.15
C ARG A 96 19.91 60.23 2.06
N THR A 97 18.67 60.49 2.39
CA THR A 97 18.22 61.53 3.32
C THR A 97 18.62 61.22 4.77
N ALA A 98 18.48 62.20 5.66
CA ALA A 98 18.74 62.00 7.10
C ALA A 98 17.78 60.96 7.71
N ALA A 99 16.52 60.93 7.27
CA ALA A 99 15.52 59.96 7.72
C ALA A 99 15.88 58.52 7.30
N GLU A 100 16.39 58.32 6.09
CA GLU A 100 16.90 57.01 5.64
C GLU A 100 18.08 56.57 6.50
N LYS A 101 19.06 57.46 6.77
CA LYS A 101 20.23 57.12 7.61
C LYS A 101 19.84 56.74 9.04
N GLU A 102 18.83 57.41 9.60
CA GLU A 102 18.31 57.07 10.92
C GLU A 102 17.61 55.69 10.92
N LEU A 103 16.74 55.40 9.95
CA LEU A 103 16.07 54.10 9.82
C LEU A 103 17.09 52.96 9.66
N LEU A 104 18.06 53.12 8.76
CA LEU A 104 19.06 52.10 8.46
C LEU A 104 20.03 51.83 9.61
N SER A 105 20.13 52.73 10.59
CA SER A 105 20.87 52.45 11.84
C SER A 105 20.16 51.47 12.77
N LYS A 106 18.86 51.23 12.56
CA LYS A 106 17.98 50.42 13.42
C LYS A 106 17.46 49.15 12.72
N VAL A 107 17.71 49.00 11.42
CA VAL A 107 17.20 47.89 10.58
C VAL A 107 18.34 46.98 10.16
N SER A 108 18.16 45.66 10.28
CA SER A 108 19.15 44.67 9.86
C SER A 108 19.16 44.48 8.34
N LYS A 109 20.31 44.09 7.79
CA LYS A 109 20.45 43.71 6.37
C LYS A 109 19.93 42.30 6.13
N GLY A 110 19.53 41.99 4.89
CA GLY A 110 19.12 40.65 4.48
C GLY A 110 17.84 40.14 5.14
N LEU A 111 16.93 41.04 5.52
CA LEU A 111 15.62 40.65 6.02
C LEU A 111 14.88 39.82 4.99
N TYR A 112 14.21 38.77 5.44
CA TYR A 112 13.51 37.82 4.57
C TYR A 112 12.11 37.54 5.11
N TYR A 113 11.22 37.13 4.21
CA TYR A 113 9.82 36.79 4.54
C TYR A 113 9.77 35.66 5.58
N SER A 114 8.83 35.75 6.53
CA SER A 114 8.61 34.66 7.49
C SER A 114 8.06 33.40 6.80
N PRO A 115 8.15 32.21 7.42
CA PRO A 115 7.55 30.98 6.88
C PRO A 115 6.04 31.12 6.59
N SER A 116 5.31 31.87 7.43
CA SER A 116 3.87 32.10 7.25
C SER A 116 3.58 33.06 6.09
N GLN A 117 4.37 34.12 5.94
CA GLN A 117 4.29 35.07 4.83
C GLN A 117 4.69 34.41 3.50
N LEU A 118 5.68 33.52 3.50
CA LEU A 118 6.06 32.70 2.36
C LEU A 118 4.95 31.73 1.93
N SER A 119 4.31 31.04 2.89
CA SER A 119 3.17 30.16 2.61
C SER A 119 1.99 30.94 2.04
N MET A 120 1.74 32.15 2.56
CA MET A 120 0.73 33.07 2.04
C MET A 120 1.04 33.49 0.59
N MET A 121 2.26 33.96 0.31
CA MET A 121 2.69 34.35 -1.04
C MET A 121 2.58 33.19 -2.04
N LYS A 122 2.90 31.98 -1.60
CA LYS A 122 2.69 30.75 -2.38
C LYS A 122 1.22 30.43 -2.59
N SER A 123 0.35 30.59 -1.58
CA SER A 123 -1.10 30.40 -1.75
C SER A 123 -1.75 31.43 -2.68
N ILE A 124 -1.26 32.68 -2.69
CA ILE A 124 -1.66 33.71 -3.67
C ILE A 124 -1.24 33.30 -5.08
N TRP A 125 -0.08 32.65 -5.22
CA TRP A 125 0.37 32.05 -6.47
C TRP A 125 -0.46 30.82 -6.86
N ASP A 126 -0.78 29.94 -5.91
CA ASP A 126 -1.61 28.75 -6.12
C ASP A 126 -3.05 29.11 -6.49
N ILE A 127 -3.62 30.21 -5.98
CA ILE A 127 -4.92 30.73 -6.41
C ILE A 127 -4.83 31.29 -7.84
N LYS A 128 -3.77 32.06 -8.14
CA LYS A 128 -3.47 32.50 -9.52
C LYS A 128 -3.22 31.33 -10.49
N SER A 129 -2.83 30.16 -9.98
CA SER A 129 -2.52 28.93 -10.74
C SER A 129 -3.65 27.90 -10.71
N ALA A 130 -4.62 28.02 -9.80
CA ALA A 130 -5.79 27.14 -9.68
C ALA A 130 -6.99 27.71 -10.45
N GLU A 131 -7.03 29.02 -10.71
CA GLU A 131 -7.92 29.64 -11.70
C GLU A 131 -7.27 29.74 -13.09
N ALA A 132 -6.03 29.27 -13.26
CA ALA A 132 -5.35 29.22 -14.55
C ALA A 132 -4.79 27.82 -14.83
N GLN A 133 -5.35 27.14 -15.86
CA GLN A 133 -4.85 25.95 -16.60
C GLN A 133 -5.66 24.65 -16.42
N LYS A 134 -6.88 24.56 -16.96
CA LYS A 134 -7.48 23.26 -17.36
C LYS A 134 -6.83 22.81 -18.68
N ALA A 135 -6.28 21.59 -18.76
CA ALA A 135 -5.59 21.10 -19.96
C ALA A 135 -6.59 20.87 -21.10
N PHE A 136 -6.15 21.05 -22.36
CA PHE A 136 -7.00 20.82 -23.52
C PHE A 136 -7.54 19.37 -23.50
N PRO A 137 -8.86 19.14 -23.67
CA PRO A 137 -9.43 17.81 -23.56
C PRO A 137 -8.76 16.78 -24.48
N THR A 138 -8.24 15.70 -23.91
CA THR A 138 -7.34 14.76 -24.62
C THR A 138 -8.06 13.63 -25.35
N THR A 139 -9.40 13.53 -25.29
CA THR A 139 -10.17 12.45 -25.92
C THR A 139 -11.44 12.98 -26.57
N GLY A 140 -12.02 12.24 -27.52
CA GLY A 140 -13.21 12.61 -28.28
C GLY A 140 -12.90 13.39 -29.55
N ASN A 141 -13.97 13.88 -30.20
CA ASN A 141 -13.86 14.78 -31.34
C ASN A 141 -13.60 16.19 -30.83
N ARG A 142 -12.41 16.74 -31.10
CA ARG A 142 -11.98 18.05 -30.59
C ARG A 142 -11.64 18.98 -31.72
N LYS A 143 -11.90 20.27 -31.51
CA LYS A 143 -11.60 21.35 -32.41
C LYS A 143 -10.50 22.23 -31.86
N LEU A 144 -9.58 22.61 -32.74
CA LEU A 144 -8.55 23.61 -32.47
C LEU A 144 -8.63 24.69 -33.54
N ILE A 145 -8.38 25.94 -33.16
CA ILE A 145 -8.22 27.03 -34.13
C ILE A 145 -6.74 27.19 -34.47
N CYS A 146 -6.43 27.31 -35.77
CA CYS A 146 -5.11 27.67 -36.26
C CYS A 146 -5.18 28.99 -37.03
N ILE A 147 -4.32 29.95 -36.70
CA ILE A 147 -4.31 31.29 -37.29
C ILE A 147 -2.97 31.51 -37.99
N LEU A 148 -3.02 31.80 -39.29
CA LEU A 148 -1.85 32.09 -40.11
C LEU A 148 -1.55 33.60 -40.05
N MET A 149 -0.32 33.97 -39.68
CA MET A 149 0.06 35.35 -39.41
C MET A 149 1.38 35.74 -40.09
N GLY A 150 1.32 36.65 -41.05
CA GLY A 150 2.48 37.32 -41.63
C GLY A 150 2.92 38.53 -40.79
N PHE A 151 4.11 39.04 -41.06
CA PHE A 151 4.64 40.28 -40.49
C PHE A 151 4.59 41.42 -41.51
N LYS A 152 4.71 42.66 -41.04
CA LYS A 152 4.69 43.85 -41.92
C LYS A 152 5.79 43.83 -42.99
N ASP A 153 6.96 43.32 -42.64
CA ASP A 153 8.14 43.19 -43.51
C ASP A 153 8.34 41.78 -44.07
N LYS A 154 7.50 40.82 -43.68
CA LYS A 154 7.59 39.41 -44.10
C LYS A 154 6.21 38.82 -44.32
N ALA A 155 5.77 38.81 -45.58
CA ALA A 155 4.50 38.23 -45.97
C ALA A 155 4.49 36.70 -45.83
N PHE A 156 3.31 36.16 -45.52
CA PHE A 156 3.03 34.73 -45.55
C PHE A 156 2.98 34.25 -47.01
N THR A 157 3.62 33.13 -47.31
CA THR A 157 3.84 32.61 -48.67
C THR A 157 3.03 31.37 -49.02
N LYS A 158 2.61 30.59 -48.02
CA LYS A 158 1.79 29.39 -48.15
C LYS A 158 0.31 29.70 -48.04
N THR A 159 -0.51 28.82 -48.60
CA THR A 159 -1.95 29.01 -48.61
C THR A 159 -2.60 28.46 -47.35
N GLN A 160 -3.78 28.98 -47.02
CA GLN A 160 -4.66 28.41 -45.99
C GLN A 160 -4.94 26.92 -46.26
N SER A 161 -5.08 26.52 -47.53
CA SER A 161 -5.30 25.12 -47.92
C SER A 161 -4.09 24.23 -47.63
N ASP A 162 -2.87 24.74 -47.77
CA ASP A 162 -1.66 23.96 -47.45
C ASP A 162 -1.63 23.57 -45.97
N PHE A 163 -1.94 24.53 -45.09
CA PHE A 163 -2.02 24.28 -43.65
C PHE A 163 -3.24 23.45 -43.26
N ASN A 164 -4.40 23.66 -43.91
CA ASN A 164 -5.55 22.80 -43.67
C ASN A 164 -5.22 21.32 -44.01
N ASN A 165 -4.46 21.08 -45.08
CA ASN A 165 -4.00 19.74 -45.42
C ASN A 165 -2.97 19.21 -44.41
N LEU A 166 -1.97 20.01 -44.03
CA LEU A 166 -0.96 19.65 -43.04
C LEU A 166 -1.57 19.25 -41.69
N PHE A 167 -2.63 19.93 -41.26
CA PHE A 167 -3.32 19.64 -40.00
C PHE A 167 -4.34 18.49 -40.13
N ASN A 168 -5.14 18.45 -41.19
CA ASN A 168 -6.36 17.62 -41.22
C ASN A 168 -6.40 16.53 -42.29
N GLN A 169 -5.58 16.59 -43.34
CA GLN A 169 -5.71 15.64 -44.45
C GLN A 169 -5.26 14.25 -44.00
N VAL A 170 -6.20 13.30 -43.99
CA VAL A 170 -5.89 11.90 -43.72
C VAL A 170 -4.97 11.35 -44.83
N GLY A 171 -3.84 10.78 -44.45
CA GLY A 171 -2.81 10.30 -45.37
C GLY A 171 -1.99 11.40 -46.03
N TYR A 172 -1.83 12.55 -45.37
CA TYR A 172 -1.00 13.66 -45.86
C TYR A 172 0.45 13.22 -46.07
N SER A 173 0.99 13.47 -47.27
CA SER A 173 2.33 13.00 -47.67
C SER A 173 3.21 14.08 -48.33
N THR A 174 2.71 15.31 -48.41
CA THR A 174 3.46 16.44 -48.99
C THR A 174 4.76 16.66 -48.23
N GLY A 175 5.86 16.87 -48.97
CA GLY A 175 7.19 17.04 -48.37
C GLY A 175 7.76 15.79 -47.72
N GLY A 176 7.18 14.61 -47.98
CA GLY A 176 7.62 13.33 -47.41
C GLY A 176 7.05 13.04 -46.02
N ALA A 177 6.02 13.78 -45.58
CA ALA A 177 5.34 13.53 -44.31
C ALA A 177 4.75 12.12 -44.24
N THR A 178 4.83 11.51 -43.07
CA THR A 178 4.18 10.21 -42.81
C THR A 178 2.66 10.35 -42.69
N GLY A 179 2.18 11.52 -42.27
CA GLY A 179 0.78 11.87 -42.16
C GLY A 179 0.61 13.33 -41.72
N SER A 180 -0.63 13.74 -41.52
CA SER A 180 -1.00 15.04 -40.96
C SER A 180 -0.88 15.04 -39.43
N VAL A 181 -1.04 16.22 -38.81
CA VAL A 181 -1.19 16.33 -37.34
C VAL A 181 -2.34 15.44 -36.85
N LYS A 182 -3.46 15.42 -37.59
CA LYS A 182 -4.59 14.53 -37.32
C LYS A 182 -4.19 13.06 -37.39
N ASP A 183 -3.49 12.63 -38.44
CA ASP A 183 -3.03 11.24 -38.56
C ASP A 183 -2.13 10.84 -37.39
N TYR A 184 -1.22 11.73 -36.98
CA TYR A 184 -0.30 11.50 -35.85
C TYR A 184 -1.06 11.22 -34.55
N TYR A 185 -2.02 12.09 -34.21
CA TYR A 185 -2.80 11.97 -32.98
C TYR A 185 -3.82 10.82 -33.03
N LEU A 186 -4.37 10.51 -34.20
CA LEU A 186 -5.22 9.32 -34.39
C LEU A 186 -4.42 8.04 -34.16
N GLU A 187 -3.20 7.94 -34.70
CA GLU A 187 -2.34 6.77 -34.52
C GLU A 187 -1.90 6.64 -33.04
N ASN A 188 -1.41 7.72 -32.42
CA ASN A 188 -0.91 7.68 -31.04
C ASN A 188 -1.99 7.41 -29.99
N SER A 189 -3.25 7.76 -30.28
CA SER A 189 -4.39 7.58 -29.39
C SER A 189 -5.27 6.38 -29.73
N TRP A 190 -4.93 5.60 -30.77
CA TRP A 190 -5.78 4.53 -31.32
C TRP A 190 -7.22 5.01 -31.62
N GLY A 191 -7.33 6.20 -32.21
CA GLY A 191 -8.61 6.82 -32.59
C GLY A 191 -9.41 7.43 -31.44
N GLN A 192 -8.88 7.46 -30.21
CA GLN A 192 -9.58 8.07 -29.06
C GLN A 192 -9.56 9.59 -29.09
N PHE A 193 -8.57 10.19 -29.74
CA PHE A 193 -8.45 11.64 -29.89
C PHE A 193 -8.51 12.00 -31.37
N ASN A 194 -9.63 12.57 -31.78
CA ASN A 194 -9.87 12.96 -33.17
C ASN A 194 -9.88 14.48 -33.27
N LEU A 195 -8.72 15.04 -33.59
CA LEU A 195 -8.54 16.48 -33.74
C LEU A 195 -9.01 16.94 -35.13
N THR A 196 -9.71 18.08 -35.15
CA THR A 196 -10.04 18.85 -36.36
C THR A 196 -9.60 20.29 -36.15
N VAL A 197 -8.79 20.81 -37.07
CA VAL A 197 -8.21 22.14 -36.95
C VAL A 197 -8.85 23.07 -37.97
N ASP A 198 -9.53 24.11 -37.51
CA ASP A 198 -10.05 25.14 -38.41
C ASP A 198 -8.95 26.20 -38.64
N VAL A 199 -8.51 26.36 -39.89
CA VAL A 199 -7.40 27.27 -40.26
C VAL A 199 -7.96 28.60 -40.76
N PHE A 200 -7.44 29.73 -40.29
CA PHE A 200 -7.85 31.10 -40.68
C PHE A 200 -6.65 31.96 -41.10
N GLY A 201 -6.88 32.98 -41.91
CA GLY A 201 -5.84 33.85 -42.47
C GLY A 201 -5.36 33.42 -43.87
N PRO A 202 -4.19 33.90 -44.34
CA PRO A 202 -3.20 34.67 -43.59
C PRO A 202 -3.64 36.10 -43.29
N TYR A 203 -3.35 36.55 -42.07
CA TYR A 203 -3.43 37.95 -41.64
C TYR A 203 -2.03 38.58 -41.62
N THR A 204 -1.94 39.89 -41.39
CA THR A 204 -0.65 40.61 -41.34
C THR A 204 -0.54 41.40 -40.04
N ALA A 205 0.56 41.19 -39.31
CA ALA A 205 0.89 41.90 -38.09
C ALA A 205 1.20 43.37 -38.33
N SER A 206 1.00 44.18 -37.30
CA SER A 206 1.21 45.63 -37.35
C SER A 206 2.67 46.05 -37.38
N GLN A 207 3.58 45.20 -36.89
CA GLN A 207 5.03 45.45 -36.81
C GLN A 207 5.86 44.46 -37.64
N ASN A 208 7.15 44.76 -37.74
CA ASN A 208 8.14 43.92 -38.39
C ASN A 208 8.46 42.67 -37.54
N MET A 209 8.97 41.62 -38.18
CA MET A 209 9.33 40.35 -37.54
C MET A 209 10.20 40.53 -36.27
N SER A 210 11.23 41.40 -36.36
CA SER A 210 12.15 41.69 -35.26
C SER A 210 11.51 42.37 -34.04
N TYR A 211 10.34 43.00 -34.17
CA TYR A 211 9.62 43.50 -33.00
C TYR A 211 9.13 42.36 -32.12
N TYR A 212 8.71 41.25 -32.73
CA TYR A 212 8.13 40.10 -32.05
C TYR A 212 9.18 39.07 -31.65
N GLY A 213 10.09 38.70 -32.56
CA GLY A 213 11.05 37.59 -32.38
C GLY A 213 12.50 38.01 -32.16
N ALA A 214 12.85 39.30 -32.09
CA ALA A 214 14.24 39.64 -31.80
C ALA A 214 14.64 39.25 -30.37
N ASN A 215 15.78 38.60 -30.22
CA ASN A 215 16.30 38.23 -28.91
C ASN A 215 16.56 39.45 -28.00
N ASP A 216 16.13 39.34 -26.74
CA ASP A 216 16.49 40.26 -25.67
C ASP A 216 17.91 39.99 -25.14
N ALA A 217 18.32 40.71 -24.08
CA ALA A 217 19.66 40.57 -23.50
C ALA A 217 19.94 39.19 -22.88
N TYR A 218 18.91 38.35 -22.73
CA TYR A 218 18.97 37.01 -22.17
C TYR A 218 18.77 35.92 -23.23
N GLY A 219 18.60 36.30 -24.50
CA GLY A 219 18.37 35.36 -25.60
C GLY A 219 16.92 34.92 -25.76
N ASN A 220 15.94 35.61 -25.16
CA ASN A 220 14.51 35.29 -25.32
C ASN A 220 13.82 36.18 -26.38
N ASP A 221 12.79 35.65 -27.04
CA ASP A 221 11.90 36.41 -27.93
C ASP A 221 11.27 37.63 -27.24
N LYS A 222 11.41 38.83 -27.83
CA LYS A 222 10.96 40.09 -27.22
C LYS A 222 9.46 40.21 -26.98
N ASN A 223 8.61 39.92 -27.97
CA ASN A 223 7.16 40.18 -27.90
C ASN A 223 6.27 39.12 -28.59
N PRO A 224 6.51 37.81 -28.46
CA PRO A 224 5.72 36.79 -29.18
C PRO A 224 4.24 36.78 -28.77
N ARG A 225 3.93 37.11 -27.51
CA ARG A 225 2.55 37.22 -27.00
C ARG A 225 1.74 38.33 -27.68
N ALA A 226 2.42 39.40 -28.11
CA ALA A 226 1.77 40.50 -28.83
C ALA A 226 1.32 40.04 -30.22
N LEU A 227 2.15 39.25 -30.92
CA LEU A 227 1.80 38.66 -32.22
C LEU A 227 0.55 37.79 -32.11
N VAL A 228 0.49 36.92 -31.11
CA VAL A 228 -0.66 36.02 -30.90
C VAL A 228 -1.92 36.79 -30.56
N THR A 229 -1.80 37.84 -29.73
CA THR A 229 -2.93 38.73 -29.40
C THR A 229 -3.45 39.42 -30.67
N GLU A 230 -2.57 39.88 -31.55
CA GLU A 230 -2.94 40.43 -32.86
C GLU A 230 -3.61 39.38 -33.75
N ALA A 231 -3.09 38.15 -33.79
CA ALA A 231 -3.64 37.06 -34.59
C ALA A 231 -5.08 36.71 -34.14
N VAL A 232 -5.32 36.57 -32.84
CA VAL A 232 -6.66 36.33 -32.28
C VAL A 232 -7.62 37.47 -32.63
N ASN A 233 -7.18 38.73 -32.51
CA ASN A 233 -8.00 39.88 -32.87
C ASN A 233 -8.31 39.96 -34.38
N ALA A 234 -7.36 39.57 -35.24
CA ALA A 234 -7.57 39.56 -36.68
C ALA A 234 -8.54 38.45 -37.13
N ALA A 235 -8.50 37.29 -36.46
CA ALA A 235 -9.37 36.15 -36.77
C ALA A 235 -10.83 36.33 -36.30
N ASP A 236 -11.09 37.23 -35.35
CA ASP A 236 -12.41 37.49 -34.71
C ASP A 236 -13.55 37.71 -35.72
N ALA A 237 -13.29 38.39 -36.84
CA ALA A 237 -14.31 38.65 -37.85
C ALA A 237 -14.69 37.41 -38.68
N SER A 238 -13.87 36.35 -38.65
CA SER A 238 -14.00 35.16 -39.51
C SER A 238 -14.17 33.86 -38.74
N ALA A 239 -13.71 33.80 -37.49
CA ALA A 239 -13.78 32.64 -36.62
C ALA A 239 -14.75 32.91 -35.47
N ASN A 240 -15.60 31.92 -35.14
CA ASN A 240 -16.37 31.93 -33.90
C ASN A 240 -15.61 31.15 -32.83
N PHE A 241 -15.02 31.87 -31.88
CA PHE A 241 -14.16 31.30 -30.84
C PHE A 241 -14.92 30.39 -29.87
N ALA A 242 -16.25 30.53 -29.76
CA ALA A 242 -17.08 29.62 -28.96
C ALA A 242 -17.03 28.16 -29.42
N ASN A 243 -16.64 27.89 -30.66
CA ASN A 243 -16.51 26.53 -31.20
C ASN A 243 -15.29 25.76 -30.67
N TYR A 244 -14.34 26.44 -30.01
CA TYR A 244 -13.08 25.88 -29.53
C TYR A 244 -13.03 25.79 -28.00
N ASP A 245 -14.16 26.01 -27.35
CA ASP A 245 -14.44 25.60 -25.98
C ASP A 245 -15.06 24.19 -26.04
N ASN A 246 -14.20 23.18 -26.07
CA ASN A 246 -14.56 21.80 -26.31
C ASN A 246 -15.19 21.13 -25.09
N ASP A 247 -15.04 21.68 -23.89
CA ASP A 247 -15.59 21.11 -22.66
C ASP A 247 -16.64 21.99 -21.96
N GLY A 248 -16.93 23.16 -22.52
CA GLY A 248 -18.00 24.05 -22.10
C GLY A 248 -17.65 24.90 -20.87
N ASP A 249 -16.37 25.02 -20.50
CA ASP A 249 -15.93 25.72 -19.30
C ASP A 249 -15.88 27.26 -19.45
N GLY A 250 -16.19 27.78 -20.63
CA GLY A 250 -16.15 29.22 -20.91
C GLY A 250 -14.80 29.72 -21.42
N THR A 251 -13.83 28.82 -21.66
CA THR A 251 -12.49 29.13 -22.17
C THR A 251 -12.26 28.42 -23.51
N VAL A 252 -11.54 29.08 -24.42
CA VAL A 252 -11.00 28.40 -25.61
C VAL A 252 -9.82 27.54 -25.18
N ASP A 253 -9.90 26.23 -25.44
CA ASP A 253 -8.93 25.27 -24.91
C ASP A 253 -7.51 25.47 -25.47
N GLY A 254 -7.40 26.00 -26.69
CA GLY A 254 -6.11 26.30 -27.32
C GLY A 254 -6.25 27.12 -28.61
N VAL A 255 -5.22 27.92 -28.88
CA VAL A 255 -5.04 28.64 -30.15
C VAL A 255 -3.68 28.25 -30.72
N TYR A 256 -3.63 27.84 -31.98
CA TYR A 256 -2.38 27.60 -32.68
C TYR A 256 -2.09 28.77 -33.62
N VAL A 257 -0.86 29.29 -33.64
CA VAL A 257 -0.45 30.36 -34.55
C VAL A 257 0.70 29.88 -35.43
N ILE A 258 0.54 29.98 -36.75
CA ILE A 258 1.65 29.80 -37.69
C ILE A 258 2.14 31.18 -38.13
N TYR A 259 3.41 31.50 -37.89
CA TYR A 259 4.00 32.78 -38.29
C TYR A 259 4.84 32.67 -39.57
N ALA A 260 4.84 33.72 -40.41
CA ALA A 260 5.53 33.71 -41.70
C ALA A 260 7.05 33.55 -41.57
N GLY A 261 7.66 32.80 -42.49
CA GLY A 261 9.10 32.58 -42.50
C GLY A 261 9.56 31.35 -41.71
N TYR A 262 10.80 31.39 -41.21
CA TYR A 262 11.49 30.27 -40.55
C TYR A 262 11.52 30.46 -39.03
N GLY A 263 11.66 29.37 -38.28
CA GLY A 263 11.78 29.41 -36.82
C GLY A 263 13.23 29.51 -36.37
N GLU A 264 13.48 30.22 -35.27
CA GLU A 264 14.83 30.33 -34.69
C GLU A 264 15.39 28.95 -34.30
N GLU A 265 14.53 28.05 -33.81
CA GLU A 265 14.87 26.68 -33.43
C GLU A 265 15.45 25.85 -34.59
N ALA A 266 15.17 26.26 -35.82
CA ALA A 266 15.64 25.62 -37.05
C ALA A 266 16.82 26.39 -37.71
N GLY A 267 17.46 27.30 -36.98
CA GLY A 267 18.64 28.04 -37.40
C GLY A 267 18.34 29.29 -38.25
N ALA A 268 17.16 29.89 -38.08
CA ALA A 268 16.83 31.20 -38.65
C ALA A 268 17.56 32.34 -37.91
N SER A 269 17.39 33.58 -38.39
CA SER A 269 17.95 34.76 -37.71
C SER A 269 17.38 34.90 -36.30
N ALA A 270 18.16 35.46 -35.37
CA ALA A 270 17.71 35.84 -34.02
C ALA A 270 16.60 36.91 -33.95
N ASP A 271 16.08 37.36 -35.10
CA ASP A 271 14.88 38.19 -35.25
C ASP A 271 13.59 37.36 -35.45
N ALA A 272 13.73 36.05 -35.72
CA ALA A 272 12.64 35.11 -35.91
C ALA A 272 12.20 34.55 -34.56
N ILE A 273 10.93 34.15 -34.46
CA ILE A 273 10.38 33.57 -33.24
C ILE A 273 10.87 32.12 -33.10
N TRP A 274 11.21 31.71 -31.88
CA TRP A 274 11.44 30.32 -31.52
C TRP A 274 10.09 29.65 -31.24
N ALA A 275 9.78 28.50 -31.86
CA ALA A 275 8.50 27.81 -31.65
C ALA A 275 8.26 27.45 -30.16
N HIS A 276 7.08 27.75 -29.61
CA HIS A 276 6.78 27.52 -28.19
C HIS A 276 5.27 27.46 -27.90
N ALA A 277 4.93 26.96 -26.71
CA ALA A 277 3.62 27.08 -26.09
C ALA A 277 3.66 28.04 -24.89
N TRP A 278 2.74 29.01 -24.83
CA TRP A 278 2.69 29.99 -23.75
C TRP A 278 1.27 30.55 -23.54
N SER A 279 1.16 31.65 -22.80
CA SER A 279 -0.09 32.32 -22.50
C SER A 279 -0.04 33.76 -22.95
N ILE A 280 -1.15 34.26 -23.48
CA ILE A 280 -1.34 35.71 -23.71
C ILE A 280 -2.00 36.34 -22.49
N THR A 281 -2.00 37.67 -22.44
CA THR A 281 -2.97 38.38 -21.61
C THR A 281 -4.36 37.95 -22.09
N PRO A 282 -5.23 37.41 -21.22
CA PRO A 282 -6.50 36.87 -21.67
C PRO A 282 -7.33 37.88 -22.44
N VAL A 283 -7.88 37.42 -23.57
CA VAL A 283 -8.80 38.18 -24.41
C VAL A 283 -10.13 37.46 -24.48
N THR A 284 -11.23 38.20 -24.52
CA THR A 284 -12.58 37.61 -24.57
C THR A 284 -13.15 37.81 -25.97
N LYS A 285 -13.45 36.71 -26.67
CA LYS A 285 -14.10 36.68 -27.99
C LYS A 285 -15.27 35.71 -27.94
N ASP A 286 -16.40 36.07 -28.56
CA ASP A 286 -17.62 35.25 -28.58
C ASP A 286 -18.07 34.69 -27.22
N GLY A 287 -17.86 35.48 -26.15
CA GLY A 287 -18.20 35.07 -24.78
C GLY A 287 -17.26 34.02 -24.17
N LYS A 288 -16.14 33.70 -24.82
CA LYS A 288 -15.10 32.79 -24.31
C LYS A 288 -13.81 33.51 -24.00
N THR A 289 -13.11 33.03 -22.98
CA THR A 289 -11.77 33.51 -22.61
C THR A 289 -10.70 32.79 -23.41
N ILE A 290 -9.75 33.53 -23.99
CA ILE A 290 -8.61 32.98 -24.72
C ILE A 290 -7.36 33.42 -23.99
N SER A 291 -6.61 32.48 -23.44
CA SER A 291 -5.43 32.77 -22.63
C SER A 291 -4.20 31.97 -23.04
N LYS A 292 -4.34 30.90 -23.83
CA LYS A 292 -3.27 29.97 -24.18
C LYS A 292 -3.02 29.93 -25.68
N TYR A 293 -1.77 29.70 -26.05
CA TYR A 293 -1.41 29.45 -27.43
C TYR A 293 -0.20 28.55 -27.58
N SER A 294 -0.08 27.97 -28.77
CA SER A 294 1.17 27.41 -29.29
C SER A 294 1.48 28.06 -30.64
N CYS A 295 2.75 28.16 -30.99
CA CYS A 295 3.13 28.68 -32.29
C CYS A 295 4.33 27.98 -32.92
N SER A 296 4.34 27.94 -34.25
CA SER A 296 5.47 27.44 -35.04
C SER A 296 5.62 28.21 -36.35
N ALA A 297 6.78 28.07 -36.97
CA ALA A 297 7.07 28.74 -38.23
C ALA A 297 6.29 28.15 -39.42
N GLU A 298 6.11 28.97 -40.45
CA GLU A 298 5.50 28.62 -41.74
C GLU A 298 6.39 27.66 -42.55
N LEU A 299 7.70 27.91 -42.55
CA LEU A 299 8.67 27.26 -43.42
C LEU A 299 9.66 26.41 -42.62
N ARG A 300 10.10 25.31 -43.25
CA ARG A 300 11.03 24.37 -42.65
C ARG A 300 12.49 24.79 -42.85
N GLY A 301 13.30 24.61 -41.81
CA GLY A 301 14.75 24.88 -41.85
C GLY A 301 15.03 26.38 -41.74
N ASN A 302 16.04 26.86 -42.46
CA ASN A 302 16.43 28.27 -42.50
C ASN A 302 16.54 28.85 -43.93
N SER A 303 16.18 28.07 -44.95
CA SER A 303 16.23 28.45 -46.37
C SER A 303 15.29 27.58 -47.22
N GLY A 304 15.01 28.02 -48.46
CA GLY A 304 14.09 27.35 -49.38
C GLY A 304 12.66 27.91 -49.36
N THR A 305 11.68 27.04 -49.65
CA THR A 305 10.24 27.39 -49.63
C THR A 305 9.39 26.23 -49.12
N THR A 306 9.97 25.21 -48.51
CA THR A 306 9.24 24.02 -48.07
C THR A 306 8.41 24.37 -46.83
N ILE A 307 7.14 23.95 -46.80
CA ILE A 307 6.27 24.12 -45.63
C ILE A 307 6.87 23.40 -44.41
N THR A 308 6.59 23.93 -43.22
CA THR A 308 6.97 23.31 -41.95
C THR A 308 6.50 21.86 -41.83
N SER A 309 7.16 21.11 -40.96
CA SER A 309 6.88 19.70 -40.71
C SER A 309 6.04 19.51 -39.45
N ILE A 310 5.27 18.42 -39.39
CA ILE A 310 4.35 18.14 -38.28
C ILE A 310 5.04 17.95 -36.91
N GLY A 311 6.32 17.59 -36.87
CA GLY A 311 7.03 17.24 -35.62
C GLY A 311 7.03 18.36 -34.58
N VAL A 312 7.44 19.57 -34.98
CA VAL A 312 7.39 20.76 -34.10
C VAL A 312 5.94 21.07 -33.71
N ILE A 313 5.02 20.97 -34.67
CA ILE A 313 3.60 21.26 -34.42
C ILE A 313 3.02 20.33 -33.35
N CYS A 314 3.27 19.03 -33.48
CA CYS A 314 2.79 18.03 -32.52
C CYS A 314 3.52 18.12 -31.17
N HIS A 315 4.78 18.56 -31.13
CA HIS A 315 5.49 18.82 -29.88
C HIS A 315 4.83 19.97 -29.11
N GLU A 316 4.67 21.13 -29.76
CA GLU A 316 4.05 22.30 -29.13
C GLU A 316 2.60 22.08 -28.74
N PHE A 317 1.85 21.32 -29.55
CA PHE A 317 0.49 20.96 -29.21
C PHE A 317 0.44 19.91 -28.08
N GLY A 318 1.47 19.06 -27.95
CA GLY A 318 1.61 18.14 -26.82
C GLY A 318 1.64 18.86 -25.46
N HIS A 319 2.28 20.03 -25.38
CA HIS A 319 2.23 20.87 -24.19
C HIS A 319 0.83 21.41 -23.88
N VAL A 320 0.05 21.75 -24.91
CA VAL A 320 -1.37 22.18 -24.75
C VAL A 320 -2.24 21.07 -24.17
N LEU A 321 -1.93 19.82 -24.53
CA LEU A 321 -2.56 18.61 -23.96
C LEU A 321 -2.02 18.25 -22.56
N GLY A 322 -0.99 18.95 -22.06
CA GLY A 322 -0.47 18.82 -20.71
C GLY A 322 0.83 18.02 -20.56
N ALA A 323 1.50 17.62 -21.66
CA ALA A 323 2.78 16.92 -21.55
C ALA A 323 3.94 17.87 -21.24
N PRO A 324 4.88 17.47 -20.35
CA PRO A 324 6.13 18.20 -20.11
C PRO A 324 7.20 17.85 -21.13
N ASP A 325 8.32 18.57 -21.11
CA ASP A 325 9.53 18.17 -21.79
C ASP A 325 10.26 17.06 -21.04
N TYR A 326 10.77 16.09 -21.81
CA TYR A 326 11.54 14.95 -21.28
C TYR A 326 13.01 14.99 -21.71
N TYR A 327 13.51 16.12 -22.24
CA TYR A 327 14.94 16.36 -22.45
C TYR A 327 15.52 17.28 -21.36
N ASP A 328 16.83 17.52 -21.40
CA ASP A 328 17.50 18.51 -20.55
C ASP A 328 17.16 19.93 -21.02
N THR A 329 16.30 20.62 -20.28
CA THR A 329 15.69 21.90 -20.67
C THR A 329 16.50 23.14 -20.29
N ASP A 330 17.38 23.06 -19.29
CA ASP A 330 18.16 24.23 -18.83
C ASP A 330 19.54 24.31 -19.47
N TYR A 331 20.03 23.19 -20.05
CA TYR A 331 21.33 23.07 -20.70
C TYR A 331 22.50 23.59 -19.84
N SER A 332 22.32 23.75 -18.52
CA SER A 332 23.18 24.58 -17.67
C SER A 332 24.57 23.98 -17.44
N THR A 333 24.72 22.70 -17.81
CA THR A 333 25.97 21.94 -17.81
C THR A 333 26.35 21.42 -19.21
N GLY A 334 25.84 22.05 -20.27
CA GLY A 334 26.09 21.71 -21.67
C GLY A 334 25.13 20.68 -22.27
N GLY A 335 23.91 20.54 -21.74
CA GLY A 335 22.91 19.57 -22.22
C GLY A 335 23.36 18.13 -21.96
N GLN A 336 23.75 17.83 -20.73
CA GLN A 336 24.42 16.56 -20.45
C GLN A 336 23.50 15.38 -20.77
N PHE A 337 22.23 15.45 -20.39
CA PHE A 337 21.32 14.31 -20.42
C PHE A 337 20.40 14.32 -21.65
N GLU A 338 20.43 13.23 -22.44
CA GLU A 338 19.59 13.10 -23.64
C GLU A 338 18.09 12.84 -23.31
N GLY A 339 17.74 12.60 -22.04
CA GLY A 339 16.37 12.42 -21.61
C GLY A 339 15.71 11.16 -22.17
N THR A 340 14.53 11.30 -22.77
CA THR A 340 13.87 10.22 -23.53
C THR A 340 14.32 10.12 -24.99
N GLY A 341 15.08 11.11 -25.49
CA GLY A 341 15.76 11.07 -26.78
C GLY A 341 14.84 10.89 -28.00
N LYS A 342 15.37 10.26 -29.05
CA LYS A 342 14.70 10.04 -30.34
C LYS A 342 13.51 9.06 -30.28
N TRP A 343 13.22 8.52 -29.10
CA TRP A 343 12.11 7.62 -28.87
C TRP A 343 10.81 8.35 -28.50
N ASP A 344 10.85 9.66 -28.28
CA ASP A 344 9.74 10.39 -27.69
C ASP A 344 9.49 11.73 -28.39
N MET A 345 8.22 12.02 -28.67
CA MET A 345 7.77 13.29 -29.24
C MET A 345 8.14 14.49 -28.37
N MET A 346 8.08 14.34 -27.06
CA MET A 346 8.37 15.42 -26.11
C MET A 346 9.88 15.53 -25.78
N ALA A 347 10.71 15.02 -26.69
CA ALA A 347 12.16 15.12 -26.69
C ALA A 347 12.65 15.20 -28.14
N SER A 348 13.86 14.73 -28.45
CA SER A 348 14.43 14.83 -29.80
C SER A 348 13.73 13.96 -30.86
N GLY A 349 12.77 13.12 -30.47
CA GLY A 349 11.95 12.34 -31.40
C GLY A 349 11.00 13.18 -32.25
N SER A 350 10.70 14.42 -31.86
CA SER A 350 9.97 15.39 -32.69
C SER A 350 10.71 15.71 -33.99
N TRP A 351 12.04 15.56 -34.02
CA TRP A 351 12.89 15.86 -35.18
C TRP A 351 13.24 14.63 -36.03
N ASN A 352 12.68 13.45 -35.73
CA ASN A 352 12.95 12.25 -36.51
C ASN A 352 12.56 12.46 -37.99
N ASN A 353 13.43 11.98 -38.89
CA ASN A 353 13.35 12.24 -40.32
C ASN A 353 13.24 13.74 -40.67
N ASN A 354 13.91 14.61 -39.90
CA ASN A 354 13.79 16.06 -40.01
C ASN A 354 12.36 16.59 -39.74
N GLY A 355 11.66 15.98 -38.80
CA GLY A 355 10.34 16.42 -38.31
C GLY A 355 9.15 15.95 -39.14
N VAL A 356 9.36 15.24 -40.25
CA VAL A 356 8.26 14.74 -41.10
C VAL A 356 7.72 13.38 -40.64
N THR A 357 8.48 12.66 -39.81
CA THR A 357 8.10 11.39 -39.20
C THR A 357 8.48 11.38 -37.71
N PRO A 358 7.79 12.17 -36.88
CA PRO A 358 8.12 12.29 -35.48
C PRO A 358 7.74 11.01 -34.71
N ALA A 359 8.49 10.69 -33.65
CA ALA A 359 8.24 9.52 -32.83
C ALA A 359 6.87 9.56 -32.14
N HIS A 360 6.36 8.40 -31.77
CA HIS A 360 5.25 8.30 -30.82
C HIS A 360 5.57 8.98 -29.47
N HIS A 361 4.53 9.47 -28.79
CA HIS A 361 4.65 9.83 -27.37
C HIS A 361 5.04 8.60 -26.54
N ASN A 362 5.89 8.80 -25.53
CA ASN A 362 6.33 7.73 -24.63
C ASN A 362 5.16 7.10 -23.82
N ALA A 363 5.39 5.90 -23.27
CA ALA A 363 4.41 5.17 -22.47
C ALA A 363 3.87 5.95 -21.25
N TYR A 364 4.68 6.75 -20.57
CA TYR A 364 4.23 7.55 -19.43
C TYR A 364 3.22 8.61 -19.89
N THR A 365 3.52 9.36 -20.95
CA THR A 365 2.63 10.40 -21.48
C THR A 365 1.28 9.80 -21.89
N LYS A 366 1.30 8.69 -22.64
CA LYS A 366 0.08 8.01 -23.09
C LYS A 366 -0.79 7.47 -21.94
N VAL A 367 -0.17 7.00 -20.86
CA VAL A 367 -0.88 6.34 -19.74
C VAL A 367 -1.21 7.29 -18.59
N LYS A 368 -0.32 8.20 -18.24
CA LYS A 368 -0.39 9.02 -17.01
C LYS A 368 -0.76 10.47 -17.27
N VAL A 369 -0.42 11.02 -18.44
CA VAL A 369 -0.71 12.42 -18.77
C VAL A 369 -2.02 12.52 -19.56
N TYR A 370 -2.11 11.82 -20.70
CA TYR A 370 -3.26 11.94 -21.59
C TYR A 370 -4.39 10.96 -21.29
N GLY A 371 -4.09 9.86 -20.59
CA GLY A 371 -5.08 8.83 -20.26
C GLY A 371 -5.60 8.04 -21.47
N TRP A 372 -4.83 7.93 -22.56
CA TRP A 372 -5.21 7.15 -23.74
C TRP A 372 -5.10 5.64 -23.54
N ALA A 373 -4.35 5.20 -22.53
CA ALA A 373 -4.21 3.78 -22.21
C ALA A 373 -3.99 3.59 -20.72
N THR A 374 -4.11 2.34 -20.26
CA THR A 374 -3.74 1.92 -18.92
C THR A 374 -2.55 0.97 -18.99
N ALA A 375 -1.69 0.97 -17.96
CA ALA A 375 -0.62 -0.02 -17.83
C ALA A 375 -1.02 -1.14 -16.86
N THR A 376 -0.80 -2.39 -17.26
CA THR A 376 -1.01 -3.55 -16.38
C THR A 376 0.14 -3.65 -15.39
N VAL A 377 -0.16 -3.58 -14.09
CA VAL A 377 0.86 -3.72 -13.04
C VAL A 377 1.19 -5.19 -12.82
N LEU A 378 2.47 -5.54 -12.98
CA LEU A 378 2.97 -6.90 -12.78
C LEU A 378 3.42 -7.08 -11.32
N SER A 379 2.76 -8.00 -10.61
CA SER A 379 3.01 -8.27 -9.18
C SER A 379 3.29 -9.73 -8.83
N SER A 380 3.04 -10.68 -9.76
CA SER A 380 3.26 -12.12 -9.56
C SER A 380 3.82 -12.77 -10.83
N ALA A 381 4.47 -13.93 -10.69
CA ALA A 381 5.08 -14.64 -11.81
C ALA A 381 4.10 -14.91 -12.97
N THR A 382 4.47 -14.48 -14.18
CA THR A 382 3.63 -14.62 -15.37
C THR A 382 4.45 -14.48 -16.65
N ASN A 383 4.04 -15.16 -17.72
CA ASN A 383 4.55 -14.86 -19.06
C ASN A 383 3.80 -13.65 -19.61
N VAL A 384 4.54 -12.69 -20.16
CA VAL A 384 3.99 -11.42 -20.66
C VAL A 384 4.23 -11.36 -22.16
N THR A 385 3.21 -10.93 -22.90
CA THR A 385 3.30 -10.58 -24.32
C THR A 385 3.01 -9.09 -24.48
N VAL A 386 3.98 -8.35 -25.02
CA VAL A 386 3.88 -6.92 -25.33
C VAL A 386 3.76 -6.75 -26.83
N LYS A 387 2.57 -6.37 -27.29
CA LYS A 387 2.28 -6.19 -28.71
C LYS A 387 2.78 -4.83 -29.22
N PRO A 388 3.10 -4.68 -30.52
CA PRO A 388 3.54 -3.41 -31.11
C PRO A 388 2.58 -2.26 -30.81
N VAL A 389 3.13 -1.14 -30.29
CA VAL A 389 2.35 -0.01 -29.78
C VAL A 389 1.48 0.66 -30.83
N LYS A 390 1.89 0.64 -32.10
CA LYS A 390 1.16 1.29 -33.20
C LYS A 390 -0.31 0.87 -33.25
N ASP A 391 -0.57 -0.43 -33.10
CA ASP A 391 -1.92 -1.00 -33.26
C ASP A 391 -2.51 -1.52 -31.94
N ASN A 392 -1.76 -1.47 -30.82
CA ASN A 392 -2.15 -2.11 -29.57
C ASN A 392 -1.86 -1.25 -28.33
N LYS A 393 -2.83 -1.18 -27.41
CA LYS A 393 -2.71 -0.57 -26.07
C LYS A 393 -2.03 -1.51 -25.06
N SER A 394 -0.82 -1.97 -25.39
CA SER A 394 -0.13 -3.03 -24.65
C SER A 394 0.99 -2.49 -23.75
N PHE A 395 0.63 -1.95 -22.58
CA PHE A 395 1.58 -1.38 -21.61
C PHE A 395 1.65 -2.17 -20.31
N PHE A 396 2.85 -2.29 -19.75
CA PHE A 396 3.09 -2.97 -18.47
C PHE A 396 3.93 -2.11 -17.54
N GLN A 397 3.69 -2.27 -16.23
CA GLN A 397 4.39 -1.55 -15.18
C GLN A 397 4.94 -2.51 -14.12
N ILE A 398 6.18 -2.30 -13.70
CA ILE A 398 6.81 -3.02 -12.58
C ILE A 398 7.13 -1.98 -11.50
N ASN A 399 6.46 -2.07 -10.36
CA ASN A 399 6.75 -1.17 -9.23
C ASN A 399 8.07 -1.57 -8.55
N SER A 400 8.89 -0.58 -8.23
CA SER A 400 10.06 -0.78 -7.39
C SER A 400 9.66 -0.97 -5.92
N THR A 401 10.65 -1.12 -5.04
CA THR A 401 10.46 -1.10 -3.59
C THR A 401 10.32 0.32 -3.02
N THR A 402 10.65 1.36 -3.78
CA THR A 402 10.46 2.76 -3.43
C THR A 402 9.07 3.22 -3.87
N SER A 403 8.27 3.78 -2.96
CA SER A 403 6.94 4.31 -3.31
C SER A 403 7.04 5.42 -4.35
N GLY A 404 6.20 5.36 -5.39
CA GLY A 404 6.18 6.32 -6.51
C GLY A 404 7.20 6.06 -7.62
N GLU A 405 8.14 5.12 -7.45
CA GLU A 405 9.17 4.78 -8.44
C GLU A 405 8.90 3.43 -9.10
N TYR A 406 9.02 3.35 -10.44
CA TYR A 406 8.66 2.16 -11.21
C TYR A 406 9.29 2.13 -12.60
N TRP A 407 9.20 0.97 -13.26
CA TRP A 407 9.48 0.83 -14.69
C TRP A 407 8.17 0.69 -15.47
N ILE A 408 8.04 1.42 -16.58
CA ILE A 408 6.93 1.29 -17.53
C ILE A 408 7.48 0.92 -18.91
N MET A 409 6.80 0.02 -19.62
CA MET A 409 7.35 -0.58 -20.84
C MET A 409 6.35 -0.65 -21.99
N GLU A 410 6.88 -0.56 -23.21
CA GLU A 410 6.14 -0.65 -24.47
C GLU A 410 7.00 -1.28 -25.58
N ASN A 411 6.35 -1.89 -26.57
CA ASN A 411 7.02 -2.48 -27.73
C ASN A 411 6.98 -1.51 -28.92
N ARG A 412 8.14 -0.98 -29.29
CA ARG A 412 8.33 -0.02 -30.39
C ARG A 412 8.85 -0.74 -31.62
N GLN A 413 8.21 -0.52 -32.76
CA GLN A 413 8.59 -1.11 -34.04
C GLN A 413 8.72 0.02 -35.07
N GLN A 414 9.63 -0.12 -36.05
CA GLN A 414 9.87 0.90 -37.08
C GLN A 414 8.77 0.89 -38.16
N VAL A 415 7.55 1.22 -37.76
CA VAL A 415 6.34 1.27 -38.59
C VAL A 415 5.52 2.50 -38.26
N GLY A 416 4.74 3.00 -39.22
CA GLY A 416 3.93 4.22 -39.02
C GLY A 416 4.79 5.42 -38.66
N PHE A 417 4.37 6.20 -37.67
CA PHE A 417 5.14 7.35 -37.18
C PHE A 417 6.43 6.97 -36.44
N ASP A 418 6.57 5.71 -36.01
CA ASP A 418 7.81 5.20 -35.46
C ASP A 418 8.81 4.70 -36.52
N ALA A 419 8.54 4.83 -37.83
CA ALA A 419 9.45 4.32 -38.88
C ALA A 419 10.91 4.81 -38.79
N TYR A 420 11.15 5.94 -38.10
CA TYR A 420 12.47 6.56 -37.94
C TYR A 420 12.99 6.62 -36.50
N VAL A 421 12.39 5.88 -35.55
CA VAL A 421 13.03 5.69 -34.24
C VAL A 421 14.32 4.87 -34.39
N PRO A 422 15.29 4.95 -33.46
CA PRO A 422 16.63 4.37 -33.65
C PRO A 422 16.69 2.86 -33.86
N GLY A 423 15.68 2.09 -33.45
CA GLY A 423 15.64 0.63 -33.59
C GLY A 423 14.27 0.05 -33.24
N HIS A 424 14.19 -1.26 -33.01
CA HIS A 424 12.94 -1.94 -32.66
C HIS A 424 13.11 -2.86 -31.44
N GLY A 425 12.03 -3.10 -30.72
CA GLY A 425 11.96 -3.97 -29.54
C GLY A 425 11.26 -3.32 -28.35
N LEU A 426 11.47 -3.90 -27.17
CA LEU A 426 10.94 -3.41 -25.90
C LEU A 426 11.74 -2.21 -25.39
N ILE A 427 11.07 -1.06 -25.27
CA ILE A 427 11.59 0.08 -24.52
C ILE A 427 11.08 -0.02 -23.09
N ILE A 428 11.99 0.13 -22.13
CA ILE A 428 11.69 0.18 -20.70
C ILE A 428 12.09 1.57 -20.22
N TYR A 429 11.15 2.34 -19.67
CA TYR A 429 11.45 3.63 -19.04
C TYR A 429 11.54 3.44 -17.53
N HIS A 430 12.60 3.96 -16.92
CA HIS A 430 12.69 4.07 -15.46
C HIS A 430 12.10 5.42 -15.04
N VAL A 431 11.12 5.40 -14.13
CA VAL A 431 10.36 6.57 -13.70
C VAL A 431 10.62 6.82 -12.22
N HIS A 432 11.19 7.99 -11.91
CA HIS A 432 11.49 8.42 -10.55
C HIS A 432 10.22 8.91 -9.83
N LYS A 433 10.16 8.75 -8.51
CA LYS A 433 9.05 9.23 -7.65
C LYS A 433 8.72 10.73 -7.73
N ASP A 434 9.61 11.53 -8.29
CA ASP A 434 9.51 13.01 -8.33
C ASP A 434 9.22 13.51 -9.75
N VAL A 435 8.96 12.60 -10.71
CA VAL A 435 8.69 12.98 -12.11
C VAL A 435 7.52 13.96 -12.24
N ALA A 436 6.48 13.79 -11.42
CA ALA A 436 5.30 14.67 -11.43
C ALA A 436 5.65 16.08 -10.93
N SER A 437 6.40 16.19 -9.83
CA SER A 437 6.86 17.50 -9.34
C SER A 437 7.83 18.19 -10.30
N ALA A 438 8.70 17.43 -10.96
CA ALA A 438 9.64 17.97 -11.94
C ALA A 438 8.96 18.38 -13.25
N SER A 439 7.86 17.72 -13.63
CA SER A 439 6.99 18.12 -14.74
C SER A 439 6.44 19.53 -14.55
N SER A 440 6.03 19.90 -13.33
CA SER A 440 5.48 21.24 -13.06
C SER A 440 6.52 22.37 -13.16
N SER A 441 7.80 22.04 -13.03
CA SER A 441 8.93 22.96 -13.18
C SER A 441 9.66 22.80 -14.51
N ASN A 442 9.11 21.98 -15.43
CA ASN A 442 9.70 21.60 -16.72
C ASN A 442 11.20 21.25 -16.65
N ASN A 443 11.60 20.48 -15.65
CA ASN A 443 13.01 20.18 -15.38
C ASN A 443 13.26 18.68 -15.13
N ILE A 444 12.43 17.82 -15.73
CA ILE A 444 12.43 16.35 -15.53
C ILE A 444 13.83 15.74 -15.68
N ASN A 445 14.60 16.17 -16.68
CA ASN A 445 15.93 15.61 -16.95
C ASN A 445 17.04 16.66 -16.96
N ALA A 446 16.78 17.85 -16.40
CA ALA A 446 17.76 18.95 -16.32
C ALA A 446 18.90 18.65 -15.32
N THR A 447 18.67 17.76 -14.35
CA THR A 447 19.67 17.43 -13.32
C THR A 447 19.74 15.94 -13.03
N TYR A 448 20.86 15.51 -12.42
CA TYR A 448 20.99 14.16 -11.88
C TYR A 448 20.18 14.00 -10.58
N PRO A 449 19.49 12.85 -10.37
CA PRO A 449 19.22 11.79 -11.34
C PRO A 449 18.16 12.19 -12.37
N GLN A 450 18.30 11.72 -13.61
CA GLN A 450 17.25 11.86 -14.64
C GLN A 450 15.96 11.25 -14.10
N LYS A 451 14.88 12.05 -14.04
CA LYS A 451 13.62 11.61 -13.44
C LYS A 451 12.83 10.67 -14.35
N MET A 452 13.11 10.67 -15.66
CA MET A 452 12.57 9.68 -16.58
C MET A 452 13.49 9.47 -17.79
N TYR A 453 13.89 8.23 -18.04
CA TYR A 453 14.77 7.88 -19.17
C TYR A 453 14.56 6.43 -19.62
N PRO A 454 14.87 6.10 -20.90
CA PRO A 454 14.88 4.72 -21.37
C PRO A 454 16.09 3.98 -20.82
N VAL A 455 15.85 2.84 -20.18
CA VAL A 455 16.89 1.92 -19.73
C VAL A 455 17.52 1.28 -20.96
N CYS A 456 18.74 1.69 -21.30
CA CYS A 456 19.43 1.26 -22.50
C CYS A 456 20.09 -0.12 -22.32
N ALA A 457 19.60 -1.12 -23.05
CA ALA A 457 20.10 -2.50 -22.97
C ALA A 457 21.60 -2.63 -23.26
N SER A 458 22.14 -1.77 -24.14
CA SER A 458 23.56 -1.72 -24.46
C SER A 458 24.43 -0.94 -23.46
N ALA A 459 23.86 -0.38 -22.38
CA ALA A 459 24.65 0.34 -21.38
C ALA A 459 25.64 -0.61 -20.68
N THR A 460 26.90 -0.18 -20.55
CA THR A 460 27.98 -0.96 -19.92
C THR A 460 28.16 -0.67 -18.44
N THR A 461 27.44 0.33 -17.92
CA THR A 461 27.42 0.73 -16.51
C THR A 461 25.98 1.02 -16.07
N ASN A 462 25.77 1.14 -14.77
CA ASN A 462 24.49 1.58 -14.23
C ASN A 462 24.42 3.12 -14.24
N PRO A 463 23.21 3.69 -14.37
CA PRO A 463 22.98 5.14 -14.33
C PRO A 463 23.65 5.82 -13.12
N GLY A 464 24.36 6.91 -13.40
CA GLY A 464 25.13 7.71 -12.45
C GLY A 464 25.10 9.19 -12.82
N THR A 465 26.02 9.98 -12.29
CA THR A 465 26.00 11.46 -12.39
C THR A 465 26.36 12.02 -13.78
N THR A 466 26.87 11.19 -14.69
CA THR A 466 27.24 11.62 -16.05
C THR A 466 26.35 10.94 -17.08
N SER A 467 25.99 11.63 -18.15
CA SER A 467 25.06 11.12 -19.15
C SER A 467 25.51 9.85 -19.87
N SER A 468 26.82 9.67 -20.07
CA SER A 468 27.40 8.45 -20.62
C SER A 468 27.04 7.17 -19.85
N THR A 469 26.72 7.27 -18.56
CA THR A 469 26.34 6.12 -17.71
C THR A 469 24.93 5.59 -18.00
N TYR A 470 24.10 6.34 -18.72
CA TYR A 470 22.77 5.91 -19.15
C TYR A 470 22.82 5.10 -20.45
N GLY A 471 24.02 4.94 -21.03
CA GLY A 471 24.24 4.27 -22.32
C GLY A 471 23.85 5.15 -23.51
N SER A 472 24.07 4.63 -24.72
CA SER A 472 23.69 5.32 -25.96
C SER A 472 22.19 5.17 -26.22
N ILE A 473 21.36 6.00 -25.57
CA ILE A 473 19.90 5.87 -25.66
C ILE A 473 19.38 6.07 -27.10
N ASN A 474 20.04 6.92 -27.89
CA ASN A 474 19.71 7.19 -29.29
C ASN A 474 20.27 6.15 -30.28
N SER A 475 20.33 4.87 -29.90
CA SER A 475 20.93 3.80 -30.70
C SER A 475 20.02 2.58 -30.88
N THR A 476 20.31 1.76 -31.90
CA THR A 476 19.62 0.47 -32.14
C THR A 476 19.79 -0.51 -30.97
N GLY A 477 20.80 -0.30 -30.12
CA GLY A 477 21.13 -1.17 -28.98
C GLY A 477 20.37 -0.85 -27.70
N CYS A 478 19.59 0.23 -27.66
CA CYS A 478 18.79 0.63 -26.51
C CYS A 478 17.63 -0.33 -26.16
N PRO A 479 16.83 -0.84 -27.13
CA PRO A 479 15.72 -1.74 -26.84
C PRO A 479 16.16 -3.16 -26.43
N PHE A 480 15.25 -3.89 -25.77
CA PHE A 480 15.38 -5.32 -25.46
C PHE A 480 14.46 -6.20 -26.35
N PRO A 481 14.91 -7.34 -26.89
CA PRO A 481 16.31 -7.70 -27.01
C PRO A 481 17.05 -6.78 -28.00
N GLY A 482 16.34 -6.11 -28.91
CA GLY A 482 16.87 -5.13 -29.86
C GLY A 482 18.07 -5.67 -30.66
N SER A 483 18.93 -4.77 -31.17
CA SER A 483 20.18 -5.18 -31.81
C SER A 483 21.23 -5.68 -30.81
N SER A 484 21.06 -5.38 -29.52
CA SER A 484 21.97 -5.76 -28.45
C SER A 484 21.81 -7.23 -27.99
N ASN A 485 20.75 -7.90 -28.45
CA ASN A 485 20.38 -9.28 -28.09
C ASN A 485 20.33 -9.54 -26.57
N LYS A 486 19.95 -8.52 -25.79
CA LYS A 486 19.85 -8.64 -24.33
C LYS A 486 18.51 -9.24 -23.96
N THR A 487 18.52 -10.49 -23.50
CA THR A 487 17.31 -11.26 -23.21
C THR A 487 16.88 -11.22 -21.74
N SER A 488 17.46 -10.33 -20.92
CA SER A 488 17.09 -10.20 -19.51
C SER A 488 17.37 -8.80 -18.97
N PHE A 489 16.57 -8.41 -17.96
CA PHE A 489 16.74 -7.22 -17.15
C PHE A 489 16.38 -7.57 -15.71
N THR A 490 17.36 -7.55 -14.80
CA THR A 490 17.23 -8.04 -13.42
C THR A 490 18.07 -7.21 -12.44
N ASP A 491 17.96 -7.48 -11.14
CA ASP A 491 18.82 -6.84 -10.12
C ASP A 491 20.33 -7.10 -10.33
N ALA A 492 20.69 -8.13 -11.12
CA ALA A 492 22.06 -8.56 -11.37
C ALA A 492 22.59 -8.18 -12.77
N THR A 493 21.77 -7.63 -13.67
CA THR A 493 22.22 -7.23 -15.01
C THR A 493 22.94 -5.88 -14.99
N THR A 494 23.57 -5.50 -16.09
CA THR A 494 24.02 -4.11 -16.33
C THR A 494 23.39 -3.66 -17.65
N PRO A 495 22.53 -2.61 -17.63
CA PRO A 495 22.03 -1.90 -16.45
C PRO A 495 21.15 -2.81 -15.55
N ASN A 496 21.11 -2.55 -14.24
CA ASN A 496 20.36 -3.34 -13.26
C ASN A 496 18.95 -2.78 -13.00
N MET A 497 18.07 -3.64 -12.50
CA MET A 497 16.71 -3.30 -12.08
C MET A 497 16.64 -2.93 -10.59
N LYS A 498 17.60 -2.15 -10.07
CA LYS A 498 17.51 -1.66 -8.69
C LYS A 498 16.81 -0.31 -8.65
N SER A 499 16.16 -0.01 -7.52
CA SER A 499 15.65 1.33 -7.30
C SER A 499 16.79 2.35 -7.17
N TRP A 500 16.49 3.64 -7.28
CA TRP A 500 17.41 4.74 -7.00
C TRP A 500 17.98 4.70 -5.58
N ALA A 501 17.26 4.11 -4.63
CA ALA A 501 17.76 3.83 -3.28
C ALA A 501 18.73 2.64 -3.20
N GLY A 502 19.01 1.98 -4.33
CA GLY A 502 19.91 0.83 -4.45
C GLY A 502 19.28 -0.50 -4.02
N ALA A 503 17.98 -0.56 -3.77
CA ALA A 503 17.30 -1.75 -3.28
C ALA A 503 16.97 -2.72 -4.44
N ASN A 504 17.17 -4.02 -4.19
CA ASN A 504 16.75 -5.08 -5.11
C ASN A 504 15.22 -5.10 -5.22
N THR A 505 14.73 -5.36 -6.43
CA THR A 505 13.30 -5.50 -6.69
C THR A 505 12.79 -6.90 -6.46
N GLY A 506 13.63 -7.93 -6.66
CA GLY A 506 13.21 -9.33 -6.67
C GLY A 506 12.26 -9.66 -7.82
N LYS A 507 12.21 -8.83 -8.87
CA LYS A 507 11.23 -8.90 -9.96
C LYS A 507 11.88 -9.12 -11.34
N PRO A 508 12.68 -10.18 -11.51
CA PRO A 508 13.47 -10.35 -12.73
C PRO A 508 12.60 -10.50 -13.98
N MET A 509 13.03 -9.87 -15.07
CA MET A 509 12.55 -10.15 -16.42
C MET A 509 13.59 -11.00 -17.15
N THR A 510 13.19 -12.19 -17.57
CA THR A 510 14.05 -13.14 -18.30
C THR A 510 13.40 -13.59 -19.60
N SER A 511 14.20 -14.22 -20.47
CA SER A 511 13.73 -14.76 -21.75
C SER A 511 13.02 -13.72 -22.62
N ILE A 512 13.49 -12.47 -22.59
CA ILE A 512 12.99 -11.40 -23.45
C ILE A 512 13.31 -11.79 -24.89
N ALA A 513 12.28 -11.97 -25.72
CA ALA A 513 12.39 -12.41 -27.09
C ALA A 513 11.41 -11.65 -27.97
N GLU A 514 11.79 -11.39 -29.22
CA GLU A 514 10.93 -10.80 -30.24
C GLU A 514 10.50 -11.87 -31.23
N ASN A 515 9.20 -11.96 -31.51
CA ASN A 515 8.68 -12.83 -32.56
C ASN A 515 9.03 -12.26 -33.94
N ALA A 516 9.71 -13.05 -34.77
CA ALA A 516 10.19 -12.59 -36.07
C ALA A 516 9.06 -12.11 -37.01
N THR A 517 7.86 -12.69 -36.90
CA THR A 517 6.71 -12.43 -37.77
C THR A 517 5.73 -11.43 -37.18
N THR A 518 5.21 -11.68 -35.98
CA THR A 518 4.20 -10.80 -35.37
C THR A 518 4.81 -9.54 -34.76
N LYS A 519 6.13 -9.54 -34.54
CA LYS A 519 6.86 -8.49 -33.82
C LYS A 519 6.42 -8.32 -32.37
N ASP A 520 5.68 -9.28 -31.82
CA ASP A 520 5.37 -9.31 -30.39
C ASP A 520 6.64 -9.56 -29.58
N ILE A 521 6.78 -8.84 -28.47
CA ILE A 521 7.81 -9.15 -27.47
C ILE A 521 7.21 -10.06 -26.42
N THR A 522 7.93 -11.11 -26.04
CA THR A 522 7.56 -11.96 -24.90
C THR A 522 8.65 -11.94 -23.83
N PHE A 523 8.28 -12.02 -22.56
CA PHE A 523 9.22 -12.26 -21.48
C PHE A 523 8.58 -13.01 -20.31
N ALA A 524 9.41 -13.67 -19.51
CA ALA A 524 9.03 -14.33 -18.27
C ALA A 524 9.25 -13.36 -17.10
N PHE A 525 8.17 -12.86 -16.52
CA PHE A 525 8.22 -12.04 -15.31
C PHE A 525 8.28 -12.94 -14.09
N MET A 526 9.26 -12.72 -13.20
CA MET A 526 9.50 -13.52 -12.00
C MET A 526 9.53 -15.04 -12.26
N GLY A 527 10.13 -15.45 -13.38
CA GLY A 527 10.21 -16.85 -13.82
C GLY A 527 9.09 -17.31 -14.76
N GLY A 528 8.13 -16.42 -15.06
CA GLY A 528 7.03 -16.72 -15.98
C GLY A 528 5.90 -17.50 -15.31
N SER A 529 4.78 -17.70 -16.02
CA SER A 529 3.73 -18.63 -15.58
C SER A 529 4.15 -20.10 -15.77
N GLY A 530 5.38 -20.34 -16.24
CA GLY A 530 5.97 -21.64 -16.51
C GLY A 530 5.20 -22.38 -17.61
N GLY A 531 5.81 -22.58 -18.76
CA GLY A 531 5.39 -23.62 -19.73
C GLY A 531 5.57 -25.04 -19.19
N GLY A 532 5.37 -25.22 -17.89
CA GLY A 532 5.41 -26.46 -17.17
C GLY A 532 4.06 -27.14 -17.20
N THR A 533 4.07 -28.47 -17.26
CA THR A 533 2.85 -29.24 -17.06
C THR A 533 2.48 -29.27 -15.59
N ALA A 534 1.31 -29.81 -15.25
CA ALA A 534 1.00 -30.17 -13.87
C ALA A 534 2.18 -30.94 -13.26
N PRO A 535 2.50 -30.73 -11.96
CA PRO A 535 3.62 -31.41 -11.32
C PRO A 535 3.42 -32.93 -11.38
N THR A 536 4.48 -33.72 -11.31
CA THR A 536 4.35 -35.16 -11.06
C THR A 536 4.63 -35.43 -9.59
N ALA A 537 3.86 -36.34 -9.00
CA ALA A 537 3.98 -36.70 -7.61
C ALA A 537 3.88 -38.22 -7.46
N THR A 538 4.87 -38.82 -6.80
CA THR A 538 4.94 -40.26 -6.54
C THR A 538 5.01 -40.45 -5.04
N THR A 539 3.99 -41.11 -4.47
CA THR A 539 4.04 -41.55 -3.08
C THR A 539 5.09 -42.67 -2.97
N VAL A 540 5.92 -42.67 -1.93
CA VAL A 540 6.93 -43.70 -1.65
C VAL A 540 6.60 -44.35 -0.30
N ALA A 541 6.97 -45.63 -0.14
CA ALA A 541 6.66 -46.41 1.07
C ALA A 541 7.11 -45.71 2.35
N ALA A 542 6.28 -45.76 3.40
CA ALA A 542 6.57 -45.16 4.69
C ALA A 542 7.73 -45.92 5.37
N SER A 543 8.55 -45.19 6.10
CA SER A 543 9.69 -45.71 6.84
C SER A 543 9.55 -45.42 8.33
N SER A 544 10.46 -45.96 9.15
CA SER A 544 10.49 -45.71 10.60
C SER A 544 9.16 -45.98 11.31
N ILE A 545 8.45 -47.04 10.90
CA ILE A 545 7.13 -47.40 11.43
C ILE A 545 7.31 -48.01 12.82
N THR A 546 6.74 -47.38 13.84
CA THR A 546 6.72 -47.88 15.21
C THR A 546 5.30 -48.31 15.60
N THR A 547 5.06 -48.53 16.89
CA THR A 547 3.70 -48.71 17.43
C THR A 547 2.87 -47.42 17.41
N SER A 548 3.48 -46.23 17.23
CA SER A 548 2.79 -44.93 17.31
C SER A 548 3.30 -43.82 16.38
N SER A 549 4.19 -44.12 15.44
CA SER A 549 4.75 -43.13 14.50
C SER A 549 5.13 -43.77 13.16
N ALA A 550 5.29 -42.92 12.14
CA ALA A 550 5.84 -43.29 10.83
C ALA A 550 6.34 -42.04 10.09
N THR A 551 7.31 -42.22 9.17
CA THR A 551 7.74 -41.18 8.23
C THR A 551 7.14 -41.45 6.86
N LEU A 552 6.35 -40.50 6.35
CA LEU A 552 5.80 -40.52 5.00
C LEU A 552 6.86 -40.05 4.01
N ASN A 553 6.98 -40.76 2.89
CA ASN A 553 7.96 -40.47 1.85
C ASN A 553 7.27 -40.22 0.51
N GLY A 554 7.87 -39.36 -0.31
CA GLY A 554 7.40 -39.09 -1.66
C GLY A 554 8.48 -38.44 -2.53
N THR A 555 8.21 -38.36 -3.82
CA THR A 555 9.06 -37.67 -4.79
C THR A 555 8.17 -36.79 -5.67
N VAL A 556 8.56 -35.53 -5.86
CA VAL A 556 7.82 -34.55 -6.66
C VAL A 556 8.72 -33.95 -7.73
N ASN A 557 8.24 -33.88 -8.97
CA ASN A 557 8.80 -33.03 -10.01
C ASN A 557 7.90 -31.81 -10.20
N ALA A 558 8.46 -30.63 -10.06
CA ALA A 558 7.73 -29.39 -10.29
C ALA A 558 7.42 -29.14 -11.77
N ASN A 559 8.09 -29.85 -12.69
CA ASN A 559 7.94 -29.70 -14.13
C ASN A 559 8.02 -28.22 -14.58
N ASN A 560 8.93 -27.42 -14.01
CA ASN A 560 9.06 -25.98 -14.23
C ASN A 560 7.86 -25.11 -13.78
N ALA A 561 6.98 -25.63 -12.93
CA ALA A 561 5.94 -24.87 -12.25
C ALA A 561 6.17 -24.93 -10.74
N THR A 562 6.39 -23.79 -10.08
CA THR A 562 6.54 -23.74 -8.62
C THR A 562 5.39 -24.47 -7.94
N THR A 563 5.72 -25.50 -7.15
CA THR A 563 4.78 -26.50 -6.68
C THR A 563 4.81 -26.61 -5.17
N THR A 564 3.65 -26.44 -4.54
CA THR A 564 3.46 -26.67 -3.10
C THR A 564 3.19 -28.16 -2.84
N VAL A 565 3.84 -28.73 -1.82
CA VAL A 565 3.77 -30.17 -1.53
C VAL A 565 3.26 -30.46 -0.11
N THR A 566 2.26 -31.35 -0.03
CA THR A 566 1.65 -31.84 1.22
C THR A 566 1.48 -33.35 1.18
N PHE A 567 1.27 -33.98 2.34
CA PHE A 567 0.75 -35.33 2.44
C PHE A 567 -0.68 -35.31 2.99
N GLU A 568 -1.56 -36.11 2.39
CA GLU A 568 -2.90 -36.40 2.92
C GLU A 568 -2.87 -37.81 3.55
N TRP A 569 -3.45 -38.00 4.74
CA TRP A 569 -3.36 -39.25 5.49
C TRP A 569 -4.57 -39.52 6.41
N GLY A 570 -4.83 -40.78 6.73
CA GLY A 570 -5.92 -41.16 7.65
C GLY A 570 -6.07 -42.67 7.83
N THR A 571 -6.99 -43.10 8.69
CA THR A 571 -7.30 -44.54 8.92
C THR A 571 -8.21 -45.13 7.83
N THR A 572 -8.75 -44.29 6.96
CA THR A 572 -9.55 -44.67 5.80
C THR A 572 -8.92 -44.12 4.52
N THR A 573 -9.34 -44.63 3.37
CA THR A 573 -8.93 -44.14 2.05
C THR A 573 -9.43 -42.72 1.73
N SER A 574 -10.23 -42.10 2.61
CA SER A 574 -10.66 -40.70 2.49
C SER A 574 -9.62 -39.70 3.02
N LEU A 575 -8.56 -40.17 3.68
CA LEU A 575 -7.34 -39.41 4.02
C LEU A 575 -7.56 -38.08 4.78
N GLY A 576 -8.62 -37.97 5.59
CA GLY A 576 -9.15 -36.71 6.16
C GLY A 576 -8.22 -35.83 7.02
N ASN A 577 -6.91 -36.06 7.03
CA ASN A 577 -5.90 -35.21 7.64
C ASN A 577 -4.85 -34.80 6.59
N SER A 578 -4.20 -33.65 6.79
CA SER A 578 -3.11 -33.19 5.92
C SER A 578 -1.93 -32.65 6.73
N ILE A 579 -0.72 -32.78 6.20
CA ILE A 579 0.52 -32.27 6.78
C ILE A 579 1.44 -31.74 5.69
N ASN A 580 2.15 -30.64 5.93
CA ASN A 580 3.12 -30.09 4.99
C ASN A 580 4.32 -31.03 4.83
N ALA A 581 4.82 -31.16 3.60
CA ALA A 581 6.06 -31.90 3.36
C ALA A 581 7.30 -31.02 3.60
N THR A 582 8.45 -31.65 3.74
CA THR A 582 9.77 -30.99 3.78
C THR A 582 10.60 -31.47 2.58
N PRO A 583 11.01 -30.59 1.66
CA PRO A 583 10.59 -29.19 1.52
C PRO A 583 9.10 -29.03 1.15
N ASN A 584 8.49 -27.90 1.55
CA ASN A 584 7.08 -27.60 1.29
C ASN A 584 6.83 -26.92 -0.08
N SER A 585 7.90 -26.53 -0.76
CA SER A 585 7.90 -25.93 -2.10
C SER A 585 9.03 -26.54 -2.93
N VAL A 586 8.70 -26.96 -4.15
CA VAL A 586 9.60 -27.58 -5.13
C VAL A 586 9.55 -26.79 -6.44
N THR A 587 10.70 -26.60 -7.10
CA THR A 587 10.83 -25.91 -8.39
C THR A 587 11.76 -26.68 -9.33
N GLY A 588 11.79 -26.30 -10.61
CA GLY A 588 12.65 -26.92 -11.64
C GLY A 588 12.06 -28.19 -12.28
N THR A 589 12.92 -28.94 -12.99
CA THR A 589 12.55 -30.16 -13.76
C THR A 589 13.06 -31.46 -13.14
N SER A 590 13.67 -31.40 -11.96
CA SER A 590 14.26 -32.55 -11.29
C SER A 590 13.31 -33.12 -10.25
N ASN A 591 13.29 -34.46 -10.16
CA ASN A 591 12.61 -35.15 -9.07
C ASN A 591 13.25 -34.79 -7.72
N THR A 592 12.45 -34.25 -6.81
CA THR A 592 12.87 -33.86 -5.45
C THR A 592 12.21 -34.77 -4.43
N ASN A 593 13.00 -35.33 -3.52
CA ASN A 593 12.47 -36.15 -2.42
C ASN A 593 11.85 -35.27 -1.35
N VAL A 594 10.69 -35.68 -0.85
CA VAL A 594 9.91 -34.95 0.16
C VAL A 594 9.48 -35.92 1.26
N THR A 595 9.46 -35.44 2.51
CA THR A 595 9.07 -36.27 3.67
C THR A 595 8.15 -35.55 4.64
N ALA A 596 7.43 -36.30 5.48
CA ALA A 596 6.68 -35.79 6.64
C ALA A 596 6.66 -36.81 7.78
N ASN A 597 6.82 -36.37 9.04
CA ASN A 597 6.82 -37.25 10.21
C ASN A 597 5.46 -37.23 10.91
N LEU A 598 4.84 -38.41 11.08
CA LEU A 598 3.62 -38.61 11.85
C LEU A 598 3.92 -39.16 13.24
N THR A 599 3.23 -38.65 14.27
CA THR A 599 3.31 -39.11 15.66
C THR A 599 1.91 -39.30 16.24
N GLY A 600 1.78 -40.04 17.36
CA GLY A 600 0.51 -40.25 18.05
C GLY A 600 -0.46 -41.23 17.37
N LEU A 601 0.06 -42.13 16.54
CA LEU A 601 -0.73 -43.13 15.83
C LEU A 601 -1.18 -44.27 16.77
N SER A 602 -2.32 -44.88 16.49
CA SER A 602 -2.82 -46.05 17.22
C SER A 602 -2.07 -47.32 16.80
N ALA A 603 -1.65 -48.15 17.76
CA ALA A 603 -0.97 -49.42 17.49
C ALA A 603 -1.85 -50.40 16.71
N ASN A 604 -1.23 -51.35 15.99
CA ASN A 604 -1.91 -52.30 15.10
C ASN A 604 -2.96 -51.68 14.15
N THR A 605 -2.80 -50.40 13.79
CA THR A 605 -3.76 -49.67 12.96
C THR A 605 -3.18 -49.43 11.59
N LYS A 606 -3.98 -49.73 10.56
CA LYS A 606 -3.64 -49.43 9.17
C LYS A 606 -3.95 -47.96 8.88
N TYR A 607 -2.96 -47.24 8.35
CA TYR A 607 -3.08 -45.87 7.87
C TYR A 607 -2.84 -45.81 6.37
N TYR A 608 -3.63 -45.00 5.68
CA TYR A 608 -3.50 -44.67 4.27
C TYR A 608 -2.90 -43.28 4.14
N TYR A 609 -2.08 -43.06 3.11
CA TYR A 609 -1.51 -41.75 2.81
C TYR A 609 -1.18 -41.60 1.32
N ARG A 610 -1.10 -40.34 0.86
CA ARG A 610 -0.57 -39.99 -0.46
C ARG A 610 0.11 -38.63 -0.44
N VAL A 611 1.08 -38.42 -1.33
CA VAL A 611 1.62 -37.07 -1.60
C VAL A 611 0.67 -36.29 -2.51
N LYS A 612 0.55 -34.99 -2.29
CA LYS A 612 -0.23 -34.05 -3.10
C LYS A 612 0.67 -32.87 -3.49
N ALA A 613 0.74 -32.62 -4.79
CA ALA A 613 1.52 -31.54 -5.39
C ALA A 613 0.57 -30.57 -6.11
N VAL A 614 0.65 -29.27 -5.79
CA VAL A 614 -0.24 -28.22 -6.33
C VAL A 614 0.60 -27.12 -6.95
N SER A 615 0.35 -26.79 -8.22
CA SER A 615 0.91 -25.62 -8.90
C SER A 615 -0.19 -24.85 -9.63
N ALA A 616 0.17 -23.71 -10.25
CA ALA A 616 -0.73 -22.98 -11.15
C ALA A 616 -1.22 -23.81 -12.34
N ASN A 617 -0.49 -24.87 -12.70
CA ASN A 617 -0.77 -25.73 -13.86
C ASN A 617 -1.55 -27.00 -13.49
N GLY A 618 -1.90 -27.20 -12.22
CA GLY A 618 -2.77 -28.30 -11.78
C GLY A 618 -2.41 -28.89 -10.44
N THR A 619 -3.25 -29.82 -9.99
CA THR A 619 -3.00 -30.63 -8.80
C THR A 619 -2.78 -32.08 -9.21
N THR A 620 -1.68 -32.66 -8.74
CA THR A 620 -1.37 -34.07 -8.94
C THR A 620 -1.28 -34.78 -7.61
N TYR A 621 -1.89 -35.95 -7.54
CA TYR A 621 -1.85 -36.83 -6.38
C TYR A 621 -0.98 -38.04 -6.70
N GLY A 622 -0.11 -38.41 -5.77
CA GLY A 622 0.53 -39.71 -5.80
C GLY A 622 -0.48 -40.83 -5.53
N SER A 623 -0.07 -42.07 -5.77
CA SER A 623 -0.87 -43.24 -5.42
C SER A 623 -1.14 -43.29 -3.91
N THR A 624 -2.32 -43.80 -3.53
CA THR A 624 -2.60 -44.03 -2.11
C THR A 624 -1.85 -45.28 -1.65
N MET A 625 -0.92 -45.10 -0.72
CA MET A 625 -0.23 -46.19 -0.04
C MET A 625 -0.78 -46.38 1.37
N ASN A 626 -0.38 -47.46 2.01
CA ASN A 626 -0.71 -47.72 3.40
C ASN A 626 0.47 -48.32 4.17
N PHE A 627 0.45 -48.12 5.48
CA PHE A 627 1.32 -48.82 6.42
C PHE A 627 0.49 -49.28 7.62
N THR A 628 0.98 -50.26 8.37
CA THR A 628 0.36 -50.71 9.62
C THR A 628 1.37 -50.55 10.74
N THR A 629 1.01 -49.80 11.79
CA THR A 629 1.83 -49.68 13.01
C THR A 629 2.02 -51.04 13.67
N ALA A 630 3.15 -51.29 14.32
CA ALA A 630 3.44 -52.58 14.96
C ALA A 630 2.41 -52.99 16.04
N VAL A 631 2.29 -54.30 16.29
CA VAL A 631 1.45 -54.88 17.36
C VAL A 631 2.08 -54.68 18.74
N ASN A 632 1.26 -54.50 19.77
CA ASN A 632 1.71 -54.54 21.17
C ASN A 632 1.94 -56.01 21.62
N PRO A 633 3.01 -56.33 22.36
CA PRO A 633 3.18 -57.65 22.96
C PRO A 633 2.13 -57.96 24.05
N THR A 634 1.75 -59.24 24.20
CA THR A 634 0.81 -59.71 25.22
C THR A 634 1.37 -59.50 26.63
N SER A 635 0.61 -58.80 27.49
CA SER A 635 1.07 -58.35 28.81
C SER A 635 0.02 -58.60 29.89
N VAL A 636 0.45 -58.95 31.11
CA VAL A 636 -0.42 -59.14 32.27
C VAL A 636 -0.88 -57.79 32.84
N THR A 637 -2.04 -57.74 33.47
CA THR A 637 -2.60 -56.50 34.06
C THR A 637 -2.24 -56.36 35.53
N LEU A 638 -2.25 -55.12 36.05
CA LEU A 638 -2.14 -54.84 37.48
C LEU A 638 -3.49 -55.04 38.20
N PRO A 639 -3.50 -55.40 39.50
CA PRO A 639 -2.35 -55.86 40.27
C PRO A 639 -1.89 -57.25 39.82
N TYR A 640 -0.59 -57.50 39.89
CA TYR A 640 0.03 -58.78 39.56
C TYR A 640 0.73 -59.35 40.79
N SER A 641 0.52 -60.62 41.10
CA SER A 641 1.18 -61.29 42.23
C SER A 641 1.68 -62.68 41.86
N GLN A 642 2.82 -63.07 42.43
CA GLN A 642 3.43 -64.38 42.31
C GLN A 642 3.99 -64.86 43.65
N THR A 643 3.53 -66.03 44.08
CA THR A 643 3.94 -66.70 45.34
C THR A 643 4.75 -67.97 45.11
N PHE A 644 5.22 -68.17 43.88
CA PHE A 644 6.02 -69.32 43.42
C PHE A 644 5.60 -70.73 43.90
N SER A 645 4.30 -71.01 44.10
CA SER A 645 3.79 -72.20 44.79
C SER A 645 3.88 -73.55 44.05
N SER A 646 4.80 -73.73 43.10
CA SER A 646 4.95 -74.96 42.31
C SER A 646 6.41 -75.25 42.01
N SER A 647 6.76 -76.49 41.70
CA SER A 647 8.13 -76.93 41.37
C SER A 647 8.67 -76.48 40.00
N SER A 648 7.93 -75.64 39.27
CA SER A 648 8.30 -75.12 37.95
C SER A 648 8.23 -73.60 37.91
N MET A 649 9.01 -73.01 36.99
CA MET A 649 9.03 -71.56 36.80
C MET A 649 7.66 -71.07 36.30
N PRO A 650 7.08 -70.01 36.89
CA PRO A 650 5.75 -69.55 36.49
C PRO A 650 5.73 -69.03 35.05
N THR A 651 4.59 -69.21 34.37
CA THR A 651 4.41 -68.79 32.97
C THR A 651 4.79 -67.31 32.78
N GLY A 652 5.64 -67.03 31.79
CA GLY A 652 6.06 -65.69 31.41
C GLY A 652 7.24 -65.13 32.20
N TRP A 653 7.64 -65.74 33.31
CA TRP A 653 8.90 -65.40 33.96
C TRP A 653 10.07 -65.92 33.12
N THR A 654 11.13 -65.12 33.05
CA THR A 654 12.33 -65.47 32.29
C THR A 654 13.58 -65.11 33.08
N THR A 655 14.71 -65.69 32.72
CA THR A 655 16.02 -65.33 33.27
C THR A 655 16.88 -64.68 32.19
N GLN A 656 17.85 -63.89 32.61
CA GLN A 656 18.87 -63.34 31.71
C GLN A 656 20.20 -63.30 32.43
N ASN A 657 21.22 -63.91 31.82
CA ASN A 657 22.57 -63.95 32.36
C ASN A 657 23.51 -63.22 31.38
N THR A 658 24.35 -62.32 31.90
CA THR A 658 25.27 -61.49 31.11
C THR A 658 26.65 -61.51 31.76
N GLY A 659 27.68 -61.77 30.97
CA GLY A 659 29.06 -61.95 31.43
C GLY A 659 29.71 -63.19 30.81
N SER A 660 31.04 -63.21 30.71
CA SER A 660 31.74 -64.37 30.15
C SER A 660 31.69 -65.55 31.13
N GLY A 661 31.23 -66.72 30.68
CA GLY A 661 31.21 -67.96 31.47
C GLY A 661 30.08 -68.10 32.49
N ILE A 662 29.14 -67.15 32.56
CA ILE A 662 27.97 -67.28 33.44
C ILE A 662 26.98 -68.33 32.90
N THR A 663 26.43 -69.17 33.77
CA THR A 663 25.38 -70.17 33.44
C THR A 663 24.11 -69.87 34.24
N GLU A 664 22.99 -70.58 34.02
CA GLU A 664 21.70 -70.27 34.66
C GLU A 664 21.77 -70.34 36.20
N ARG A 665 21.46 -69.25 36.91
CA ARG A 665 21.60 -69.15 38.38
C ARG A 665 20.28 -69.24 39.13
N TRP A 666 19.16 -69.01 38.47
CA TRP A 666 17.86 -69.04 39.09
C TRP A 666 17.21 -70.40 38.93
N SER A 667 16.70 -70.92 40.04
CA SER A 667 15.98 -72.18 40.11
C SER A 667 14.84 -72.06 41.10
N VAL A 668 13.82 -72.90 40.98
CA VAL A 668 12.78 -73.03 42.00
C VAL A 668 13.31 -73.91 43.14
N SER A 669 13.13 -73.48 44.39
CA SER A 669 13.55 -74.19 45.60
C SER A 669 12.33 -74.56 46.45
N ASN A 670 12.18 -75.84 46.85
CA ASN A 670 11.11 -76.29 47.75
C ASN A 670 11.43 -75.94 49.22
N THR A 671 11.64 -74.67 49.48
CA THR A 671 11.98 -74.10 50.78
C THR A 671 11.11 -72.88 51.04
N ASN A 672 11.21 -72.29 52.23
CA ASN A 672 10.52 -71.06 52.64
C ASN A 672 11.48 -70.03 53.26
N LYS A 673 12.72 -69.98 52.76
CA LYS A 673 13.81 -69.17 53.34
C LYS A 673 13.56 -67.67 53.21
N ALA A 674 12.85 -67.19 52.20
CA ALA A 674 12.38 -65.81 52.09
C ALA A 674 11.23 -65.48 53.07
N GLY A 675 10.66 -66.48 53.77
CA GLY A 675 9.64 -66.30 54.80
C GLY A 675 8.19 -66.48 54.32
N GLY A 676 7.94 -67.04 53.14
CA GLY A 676 6.61 -67.34 52.61
C GLY A 676 6.20 -68.82 52.75
N SER A 677 5.36 -69.31 51.82
CA SER A 677 4.99 -70.73 51.73
C SER A 677 6.03 -71.50 50.91
N ALA A 678 6.03 -72.83 50.98
CA ALA A 678 7.00 -73.63 50.24
C ALA A 678 6.85 -73.46 48.73
N TYR A 679 8.02 -73.48 48.10
CA TYR A 679 8.39 -73.05 46.75
C TYR A 679 8.65 -71.54 46.63
N GLU A 680 9.90 -71.20 46.31
CA GLU A 680 10.43 -69.84 46.14
C GLU A 680 11.49 -69.83 45.04
N MET A 681 11.85 -68.65 44.51
CA MET A 681 12.95 -68.54 43.55
C MET A 681 14.29 -68.41 44.29
N LYS A 682 15.29 -69.17 43.85
CA LYS A 682 16.63 -69.21 44.42
C LYS A 682 17.69 -68.91 43.36
N CYS A 683 18.45 -67.85 43.57
CA CYS A 683 19.71 -67.58 42.88
C CYS A 683 20.85 -68.31 43.60
N THR A 684 21.68 -69.04 42.86
CA THR A 684 22.84 -69.77 43.39
C THR A 684 24.14 -69.12 42.96
N TYR A 685 25.17 -69.23 43.78
CA TYR A 685 26.53 -68.73 43.49
C TYR A 685 27.13 -69.30 42.19
N GLN A 686 28.11 -68.58 41.65
CA GLN A 686 29.03 -69.11 40.65
C GLN A 686 30.37 -68.40 40.76
N ASN A 687 31.47 -69.12 40.53
CA ASN A 687 32.80 -68.55 40.42
C ASN A 687 32.98 -67.74 39.11
N VAL A 688 32.30 -66.58 39.02
CA VAL A 688 32.36 -65.62 37.91
C VAL A 688 32.43 -64.20 38.47
N ASN A 689 33.41 -63.42 38.01
CA ASN A 689 33.60 -62.02 38.37
C ASN A 689 34.08 -61.18 37.17
N PRO A 690 33.34 -60.16 36.72
CA PRO A 690 31.96 -59.84 37.09
C PRO A 690 30.96 -60.73 36.33
N GLY A 691 29.86 -61.08 36.96
CA GLY A 691 28.68 -61.69 36.34
C GLY A 691 27.44 -60.88 36.66
N THR A 692 26.42 -60.93 35.80
CA THR A 692 25.09 -60.38 36.06
C THR A 692 24.05 -61.43 35.77
N THR A 693 23.18 -61.72 36.73
CA THR A 693 22.03 -62.61 36.55
C THR A 693 20.74 -61.90 36.94
N ARG A 694 19.68 -62.13 36.17
CA ARG A 694 18.37 -61.51 36.35
C ARG A 694 17.27 -62.57 36.40
N LEU A 695 16.37 -62.42 37.36
CA LEU A 695 15.04 -63.04 37.33
C LEU A 695 14.02 -61.98 36.92
N ILE A 696 13.32 -62.19 35.82
CA ILE A 696 12.51 -61.19 35.13
C ILE A 696 11.04 -61.62 35.14
N THR A 697 10.15 -60.69 35.51
CA THR A 697 8.70 -60.88 35.45
C THR A 697 8.19 -61.09 34.01
N PRO A 698 6.94 -61.56 33.82
CA PRO A 698 6.23 -61.37 32.56
C PRO A 698 6.15 -59.89 32.18
N ALA A 699 5.79 -59.59 30.92
CA ALA A 699 5.47 -58.22 30.53
C ALA A 699 4.23 -57.76 31.31
N ILE A 700 4.32 -56.65 32.03
CA ILE A 700 3.22 -56.05 32.79
C ILE A 700 2.75 -54.81 32.04
N ASN A 701 1.45 -54.73 31.78
CA ASN A 701 0.84 -53.54 31.20
C ASN A 701 0.69 -52.47 32.29
N THR A 702 1.47 -51.40 32.14
CA THR A 702 1.47 -50.23 33.03
C THR A 702 0.96 -48.99 32.30
N SER A 703 0.28 -49.13 31.16
CA SER A 703 -0.32 -48.01 30.45
C SER A 703 -1.26 -47.23 31.37
N GLY A 704 -1.05 -45.91 31.44
CA GLY A 704 -1.79 -45.03 32.34
C GLY A 704 -1.34 -45.04 33.81
N VAL A 705 -0.29 -45.80 34.16
CA VAL A 705 0.23 -45.90 35.52
C VAL A 705 1.56 -45.16 35.65
N SER A 706 1.62 -44.13 36.49
CA SER A 706 2.81 -43.29 36.74
C SER A 706 3.72 -43.85 37.84
N GLN A 707 3.20 -44.74 38.69
CA GLN A 707 3.95 -45.39 39.76
C GLN A 707 3.39 -46.79 40.05
N VAL A 708 4.28 -47.77 40.24
CA VAL A 708 3.92 -49.08 40.79
C VAL A 708 4.63 -49.31 42.10
N THR A 709 3.94 -49.96 43.04
CA THR A 709 4.53 -50.44 44.29
C THR A 709 4.86 -51.92 44.10
N LEU A 710 6.15 -52.22 44.07
CA LEU A 710 6.67 -53.58 44.12
C LEU A 710 6.90 -53.97 45.58
N THR A 711 6.27 -55.05 46.03
CA THR A 711 6.57 -55.70 47.31
C THR A 711 7.07 -57.11 47.05
N PHE A 712 8.12 -57.54 47.75
CA PHE A 712 8.60 -58.92 47.71
C PHE A 712 9.26 -59.29 49.02
N ARG A 713 9.32 -60.60 49.30
CA ARG A 713 10.10 -61.16 50.40
C ARG A 713 11.44 -61.66 49.86
N HIS A 714 12.50 -61.47 50.64
CA HIS A 714 13.80 -62.04 50.31
C HIS A 714 14.60 -62.45 51.54
N MET A 715 15.56 -63.35 51.32
CA MET A 715 16.61 -63.74 52.26
C MET A 715 17.90 -63.89 51.47
N LEU A 716 19.01 -63.39 52.02
CA LEU A 716 20.33 -63.47 51.41
C LEU A 716 21.30 -64.22 52.33
N ASP A 717 21.95 -65.23 51.77
CA ASP A 717 23.11 -65.92 52.34
C ASP A 717 24.35 -65.45 51.58
N ALA A 718 25.24 -64.71 52.25
CA ALA A 718 26.39 -64.07 51.63
C ALA A 718 27.66 -64.29 52.46
N TYR A 719 28.73 -64.69 51.76
CA TYR A 719 30.01 -65.01 52.37
C TYR A 719 30.98 -63.81 52.35
N SER A 720 30.84 -62.87 51.39
CA SER A 720 31.74 -61.71 51.28
C SER A 720 31.10 -60.52 50.53
N THR A 721 31.79 -59.37 50.56
CA THR A 721 31.45 -58.19 49.75
C THR A 721 31.75 -58.43 48.27
N GLY A 722 30.99 -57.82 47.37
CA GLY A 722 31.34 -57.79 45.93
C GLY A 722 30.21 -58.14 44.98
N VAL A 723 29.02 -58.46 45.49
CA VAL A 723 27.78 -58.52 44.71
C VAL A 723 26.90 -57.33 45.11
N THR A 724 26.15 -56.79 44.16
CA THR A 724 25.07 -55.85 44.41
C THR A 724 23.75 -56.47 43.96
N LEU A 725 22.79 -56.51 44.86
CA LEU A 725 21.41 -56.88 44.60
C LEU A 725 20.63 -55.63 44.21
N ARG A 726 19.84 -55.70 43.13
CA ARG A 726 19.01 -54.57 42.67
C ARG A 726 17.67 -55.01 42.15
N VAL A 727 16.77 -54.05 42.06
CA VAL A 727 15.60 -54.12 41.19
C VAL A 727 15.84 -53.21 39.99
N GLN A 728 15.66 -53.75 38.78
CA GLN A 728 15.74 -53.02 37.52
C GLN A 728 14.39 -53.07 36.78
N THR A 729 14.13 -52.08 35.93
CA THR A 729 13.00 -52.10 34.99
C THR A 729 13.45 -51.95 33.55
N SER A 730 12.65 -52.44 32.61
CA SER A 730 12.89 -52.31 31.17
C SER A 730 11.58 -52.38 30.38
N ASN A 731 11.54 -51.80 29.18
CA ASN A 731 10.44 -52.00 28.23
C ASN A 731 10.75 -52.98 27.09
N ASP A 732 12.02 -53.39 26.93
CA ASP A 732 12.52 -54.16 25.79
C ASP A 732 13.46 -55.33 26.17
N LYS A 733 13.70 -55.57 27.47
CA LYS A 733 14.64 -56.54 28.06
C LYS A 733 16.11 -56.35 27.67
N THR A 734 16.44 -55.25 26.99
CA THR A 734 17.79 -54.94 26.50
C THR A 734 18.35 -53.74 27.25
N ASN A 735 17.56 -52.67 27.36
CA ASN A 735 17.88 -51.47 28.10
C ASN A 735 17.27 -51.53 29.50
N TRP A 736 18.12 -51.58 30.53
CA TRP A 736 17.70 -51.71 31.93
C TRP A 736 17.99 -50.44 32.72
N THR A 737 17.03 -50.03 33.55
CA THR A 737 17.16 -48.88 34.45
C THR A 737 17.11 -49.34 35.90
N ASN A 738 18.07 -48.90 36.73
CA ASN A 738 18.05 -49.17 38.16
C ASN A 738 16.89 -48.44 38.84
N THR A 739 16.21 -49.12 39.77
CA THR A 739 15.27 -48.47 40.70
C THR A 739 16.02 -47.90 41.91
N SER A 740 15.31 -47.28 42.84
CA SER A 740 15.88 -46.77 44.10
C SER A 740 16.35 -47.87 45.06
N TRP A 741 15.91 -49.12 44.88
CA TRP A 741 16.31 -50.22 45.75
C TRP A 741 17.58 -50.91 45.26
N SER A 742 18.59 -50.94 46.12
CA SER A 742 19.88 -51.57 45.90
C SER A 742 20.48 -51.99 47.24
N VAL A 743 21.11 -53.16 47.29
CA VAL A 743 21.79 -53.68 48.47
C VAL A 743 23.13 -54.26 48.06
N ALA A 744 24.24 -53.72 48.56
CA ALA A 744 25.56 -54.33 48.40
C ALA A 744 25.72 -55.46 49.42
N THR A 745 26.32 -56.58 49.02
CA THR A 745 26.58 -57.69 49.93
C THR A 745 27.71 -57.34 50.91
N SER A 746 27.63 -57.92 52.10
CA SER A 746 28.68 -57.94 53.13
C SER A 746 28.92 -59.38 53.58
N SER A 747 29.83 -59.61 54.53
CA SER A 747 30.03 -60.92 55.18
C SER A 747 28.94 -61.28 56.20
N THR A 748 27.75 -60.67 56.12
CA THR A 748 26.63 -60.89 57.04
C THR A 748 25.36 -61.17 56.23
N ASN A 749 24.68 -62.26 56.58
CA ASN A 749 23.43 -62.67 55.95
C ASN A 749 22.30 -61.66 56.21
N ILE A 750 21.36 -61.57 55.26
CA ILE A 750 20.10 -60.84 55.43
C ILE A 750 19.03 -61.88 55.72
N ASN A 751 18.52 -61.89 56.96
CA ASN A 751 17.39 -62.72 57.35
C ASN A 751 16.14 -62.39 56.51
N ALA A 752 15.19 -63.32 56.46
CA ALA A 752 13.92 -63.15 55.77
C ALA A 752 13.26 -61.81 56.11
N THR A 753 13.10 -60.96 55.10
CA THR A 753 12.50 -59.63 55.25
C THR A 753 11.66 -59.26 54.03
N SER A 754 10.74 -58.31 54.21
CA SER A 754 9.92 -57.76 53.13
C SER A 754 10.48 -56.44 52.66
N VAL A 755 10.56 -56.28 51.34
CA VAL A 755 11.00 -55.05 50.67
C VAL A 755 9.81 -54.43 49.97
N THR A 756 9.69 -53.10 50.06
CA THR A 756 8.76 -52.29 49.27
C THR A 756 9.55 -51.28 48.44
N VAL A 757 9.31 -51.25 47.13
CA VAL A 757 9.96 -50.36 46.17
C VAL A 757 8.88 -49.59 45.40
N ASN A 758 8.95 -48.27 45.45
CA ASN A 758 8.15 -47.41 44.56
C ASN A 758 8.92 -47.20 43.27
N ILE A 759 8.40 -47.76 42.18
CA ILE A 759 9.00 -47.71 40.85
C ILE A 759 8.29 -46.64 40.04
N THR A 760 9.06 -45.79 39.36
CA THR A 760 8.56 -44.71 38.47
C THR A 760 9.20 -44.74 37.08
N THR A 761 10.13 -45.67 36.84
CA THR A 761 10.91 -45.79 35.60
C THR A 761 10.37 -46.89 34.69
N ASN A 762 10.39 -46.66 33.37
CA ASN A 762 9.90 -47.59 32.34
C ASN A 762 8.41 -48.01 32.54
N LEU A 763 7.61 -47.09 33.08
CA LEU A 763 6.14 -47.22 33.25
C LEU A 763 5.39 -46.50 32.12
N ASN A 764 4.05 -46.45 32.21
CA ASN A 764 3.17 -45.98 31.14
C ASN A 764 3.42 -46.71 29.80
N SER A 765 3.72 -48.00 29.90
CA SER A 765 4.07 -48.85 28.76
C SER A 765 3.18 -50.08 28.72
N ALA A 766 2.84 -50.52 27.51
CA ALA A 766 2.15 -51.79 27.33
C ALA A 766 3.01 -52.96 27.82
N THR A 767 4.34 -52.81 27.84
CA THR A 767 5.30 -53.84 28.26
C THR A 767 6.32 -53.29 29.24
N THR A 768 6.08 -53.46 30.54
CA THR A 768 7.06 -53.20 31.60
C THR A 768 7.55 -54.52 32.18
N TYR A 769 8.86 -54.71 32.23
CA TYR A 769 9.52 -55.82 32.91
C TYR A 769 10.17 -55.32 34.20
N ILE A 770 10.05 -56.09 35.27
CA ILE A 770 10.76 -55.88 36.52
C ILE A 770 11.73 -57.04 36.70
N ALA A 771 12.98 -56.75 37.06
CA ALA A 771 14.02 -57.75 37.25
C ALA A 771 14.64 -57.67 38.64
N PHE A 772 14.80 -58.83 39.28
CA PHE A 772 15.63 -59.03 40.46
C PHE A 772 17.04 -59.39 39.98
N VAL A 773 18.02 -58.58 40.35
CA VAL A 773 19.35 -58.61 39.74
C VAL A 773 20.41 -58.86 40.80
N ALA A 774 21.29 -59.83 40.54
CA ALA A 774 22.56 -59.96 41.26
C ALA A 774 23.70 -59.68 40.27
N GLU A 775 24.50 -58.66 40.55
CA GLU A 775 25.62 -58.22 39.70
C GLU A 775 26.93 -58.08 40.49
N GLY A 776 28.07 -58.45 39.90
CA GLY A 776 29.39 -58.38 40.53
C GLY A 776 30.08 -59.73 40.63
N ASN A 777 30.85 -59.98 41.69
CA ASN A 777 31.52 -61.26 41.93
C ASN A 777 30.53 -62.28 42.51
N LEU A 778 29.86 -63.04 41.64
CA LEU A 778 28.79 -63.99 42.02
C LEU A 778 29.27 -65.15 42.90
N TYR A 779 30.58 -65.28 43.14
CA TYR A 779 31.14 -66.23 44.10
C TYR A 779 30.89 -65.82 45.56
N ASN A 780 30.57 -64.53 45.80
CA ASN A 780 30.50 -63.97 47.15
C ASN A 780 29.11 -64.03 47.79
N ILE A 781 28.13 -64.59 47.09
CA ILE A 781 26.83 -65.02 47.65
C ILE A 781 26.81 -66.54 47.67
N ASP A 782 26.09 -67.17 48.59
CA ASP A 782 25.76 -68.61 48.51
C ASP A 782 24.39 -68.76 47.84
N TYR A 783 23.37 -68.10 48.42
CA TYR A 783 21.99 -68.15 47.94
C TYR A 783 21.25 -66.81 48.13
N TRP A 784 20.42 -66.44 47.15
CA TRP A 784 19.46 -65.35 47.30
C TRP A 784 18.06 -65.84 46.95
N TYR A 785 17.14 -65.77 47.91
CA TYR A 785 15.78 -66.25 47.79
C TYR A 785 14.80 -65.10 47.57
N ILE A 786 13.82 -65.27 46.68
CA ILE A 786 12.74 -64.32 46.37
C ILE A 786 11.40 -65.04 46.44
N ASP A 787 10.46 -64.46 47.19
CA ASP A 787 9.08 -64.97 47.30
C ASP A 787 8.06 -63.83 47.46
N ASN A 788 6.76 -64.14 47.36
CA ASN A 788 5.63 -63.24 47.56
C ASN A 788 5.77 -61.91 46.80
N VAL A 789 6.11 -61.99 45.52
CA VAL A 789 6.21 -60.82 44.65
C VAL A 789 4.80 -60.29 44.38
N SER A 790 4.56 -59.02 44.65
CA SER A 790 3.33 -58.32 44.32
C SER A 790 3.68 -56.97 43.71
N VAL A 791 3.05 -56.67 42.58
CA VAL A 791 3.17 -55.44 41.84
C VAL A 791 1.77 -54.87 41.76
N ALA A 792 1.51 -53.81 42.51
CA ALA A 792 0.27 -53.07 42.41
C ALA A 792 0.53 -51.73 41.76
N ALA A 793 -0.47 -51.16 41.09
CA ALA A 793 -0.47 -49.72 40.88
C ALA A 793 -0.29 -49.09 42.26
N GLY A 794 0.72 -48.24 42.43
CA GLY A 794 0.85 -47.51 43.67
C GLY A 794 -0.44 -46.72 43.88
N SER A 795 -0.82 -46.46 45.12
CA SER A 795 -1.59 -45.24 45.43
C SER A 795 -0.66 -44.05 45.15
N GLY A 796 -0.22 -43.94 43.91
CA GLY A 796 0.44 -42.77 43.39
C GLY A 796 -0.52 -41.64 43.62
N ALA A 797 0.04 -40.47 43.88
CA ALA A 797 -0.79 -39.30 43.88
C ALA A 797 -1.63 -39.32 42.58
N THR A 798 -2.93 -39.12 42.71
CA THR A 798 -3.81 -38.99 41.57
C THR A 798 -3.82 -37.53 41.15
N THR A 799 -4.38 -37.22 39.98
CA THR A 799 -4.69 -35.83 39.68
C THR A 799 -5.63 -35.27 40.76
N PRO A 800 -5.61 -33.95 41.03
CA PRO A 800 -6.44 -33.38 42.09
C PRO A 800 -7.93 -33.64 41.83
N THR A 801 -8.80 -33.56 42.82
CA THR A 801 -10.24 -33.51 42.58
C THR A 801 -10.69 -32.06 42.60
N VAL A 802 -11.40 -31.62 41.55
CA VAL A 802 -11.86 -30.24 41.40
C VAL A 802 -13.30 -30.21 40.90
N THR A 803 -14.11 -29.31 41.44
CA THR A 803 -15.51 -29.07 41.02
C THR A 803 -15.64 -27.67 40.44
N THR A 804 -16.36 -27.55 39.32
CA THR A 804 -16.74 -26.25 38.75
C THR A 804 -18.01 -25.77 39.46
N GLY A 805 -17.96 -24.55 39.97
CA GLY A 805 -19.10 -23.89 40.62
C GLY A 805 -19.98 -23.13 39.62
N SER A 806 -20.88 -22.30 40.14
CA SER A 806 -21.77 -21.47 39.34
C SER A 806 -21.03 -20.41 38.54
N VAL A 807 -21.66 -20.01 37.43
CA VAL A 807 -21.28 -18.81 36.67
C VAL A 807 -22.13 -17.64 37.15
N SER A 808 -21.53 -16.47 37.32
CA SER A 808 -22.18 -15.22 37.74
C SER A 808 -21.55 -14.02 37.05
N ASN A 809 -22.11 -12.82 37.24
CA ASN A 809 -21.62 -11.55 36.66
C ASN A 809 -21.34 -11.64 35.15
N ILE A 810 -22.24 -12.28 34.41
CA ILE A 810 -22.11 -12.44 32.96
C ILE A 810 -22.43 -11.10 32.30
N THR A 811 -21.46 -10.52 31.62
CA THR A 811 -21.61 -9.33 30.79
C THR A 811 -21.38 -9.68 29.32
N SER A 812 -21.24 -8.67 28.44
CA SER A 812 -20.91 -8.88 27.04
C SER A 812 -19.47 -9.32 26.82
N SER A 813 -18.57 -9.07 27.78
CA SER A 813 -17.14 -9.35 27.63
C SER A 813 -16.48 -10.02 28.85
N THR A 814 -17.23 -10.24 29.92
CA THR A 814 -16.74 -10.86 31.15
C THR A 814 -17.72 -11.85 31.74
N ALA A 815 -17.22 -12.78 32.56
CA ALA A 815 -18.02 -13.64 33.44
C ALA A 815 -17.17 -14.11 34.62
N THR A 816 -17.78 -14.33 35.77
CA THR A 816 -17.12 -14.92 36.94
C THR A 816 -17.49 -16.39 37.07
N VAL A 817 -16.51 -17.28 37.10
CA VAL A 817 -16.74 -18.73 37.30
C VAL A 817 -16.10 -19.17 38.62
N ALA A 818 -16.89 -19.81 39.47
CA ALA A 818 -16.40 -20.39 40.72
C ALA A 818 -15.77 -21.77 40.50
N GLY A 819 -14.86 -22.16 41.38
CA GLY A 819 -14.24 -23.48 41.40
C GLY A 819 -13.85 -23.88 42.82
N ASN A 820 -13.70 -25.18 43.06
CA ASN A 820 -13.24 -25.69 44.35
C ASN A 820 -12.39 -26.94 44.15
N VAL A 821 -11.14 -26.91 44.64
CA VAL A 821 -10.28 -28.10 44.67
C VAL A 821 -10.58 -28.86 45.95
N THR A 822 -11.30 -29.98 45.84
CA THR A 822 -11.80 -30.77 46.97
C THR A 822 -10.79 -31.76 47.51
N ALA A 823 -9.80 -32.18 46.71
CA ALA A 823 -8.68 -33.00 47.14
C ALA A 823 -7.45 -32.72 46.28
N ASP A 824 -6.25 -32.78 46.86
CA ASP A 824 -4.99 -32.64 46.12
C ASP A 824 -4.53 -33.93 45.44
N GLY A 825 -5.25 -35.04 45.68
CA GLY A 825 -4.89 -36.35 45.14
C GLY A 825 -3.61 -36.91 45.75
N GLY A 826 -3.12 -36.40 46.90
CA GLY A 826 -1.90 -36.86 47.54
C GLY A 826 -0.59 -36.26 46.99
N ALA A 827 -0.67 -35.29 46.06
CA ALA A 827 0.47 -34.45 45.65
C ALA A 827 0.06 -32.97 45.61
N THR A 828 0.97 -32.09 46.03
CA THR A 828 0.72 -30.65 46.10
C THR A 828 0.17 -30.08 44.79
N VAL A 829 -0.98 -29.40 44.87
CA VAL A 829 -1.56 -28.65 43.74
C VAL A 829 -0.70 -27.42 43.49
N THR A 830 -0.01 -27.38 42.35
CA THR A 830 0.91 -26.31 41.94
C THR A 830 0.16 -25.14 41.28
N GLU A 831 -0.99 -25.40 40.65
CA GLU A 831 -1.83 -24.38 40.03
C GLU A 831 -3.31 -24.82 40.02
N ARG A 832 -4.24 -23.89 40.23
CA ARG A 832 -5.68 -24.08 40.04
C ARG A 832 -6.26 -22.88 39.31
N GLY A 833 -7.40 -23.05 38.63
CA GLY A 833 -8.03 -21.95 37.89
C GLY A 833 -9.25 -22.38 37.10
N ILE A 834 -9.65 -21.56 36.14
CA ILE A 834 -10.75 -21.85 35.19
C ILE A 834 -10.20 -21.88 33.77
N CYS A 835 -10.49 -22.92 33.00
CA CYS A 835 -10.27 -22.96 31.55
C CYS A 835 -11.60 -22.86 30.79
N TYR A 836 -11.60 -22.15 29.66
CA TYR A 836 -12.81 -21.82 28.92
C TYR A 836 -12.57 -21.75 27.40
N SER A 837 -13.63 -21.98 26.63
CA SER A 837 -13.62 -22.00 25.16
C SER A 837 -15.04 -21.83 24.59
N THR A 838 -15.16 -21.50 23.31
CA THR A 838 -16.44 -21.57 22.58
C THR A 838 -16.79 -23.00 22.14
N SER A 839 -15.83 -23.93 22.23
CA SER A 839 -16.04 -25.36 22.02
C SER A 839 -16.21 -26.08 23.35
N GLN A 840 -17.01 -27.16 23.34
CA GLN A 840 -17.22 -28.01 24.52
C GLN A 840 -15.92 -28.68 24.98
N ASN A 841 -15.87 -29.00 26.26
CA ASN A 841 -14.80 -29.65 27.00
C ASN A 841 -13.47 -28.88 26.99
N PRO A 842 -13.45 -27.59 27.39
CA PRO A 842 -12.22 -26.81 27.43
C PRO A 842 -11.18 -27.45 28.37
N THR A 843 -9.91 -27.29 28.01
CA THR A 843 -8.74 -27.76 28.76
C THR A 843 -7.77 -26.60 29.02
N THR A 844 -6.69 -26.82 29.78
CA THR A 844 -5.65 -25.81 30.01
C THR A 844 -4.86 -25.42 28.75
N ALA A 845 -5.05 -26.12 27.62
CA ALA A 845 -4.53 -25.72 26.31
C ALA A 845 -5.41 -24.64 25.63
N ASN A 846 -6.64 -24.43 26.11
CA ASN A 846 -7.49 -23.32 25.71
C ASN A 846 -7.19 -22.07 26.56
N SER A 847 -8.05 -21.07 26.50
CA SER A 847 -7.96 -19.90 27.39
C SER A 847 -8.12 -20.33 28.84
N LYS A 848 -7.27 -19.83 29.73
CA LYS A 848 -7.32 -20.13 31.17
C LYS A 848 -7.01 -18.91 32.04
N VAL A 849 -7.60 -18.87 33.22
CA VAL A 849 -7.30 -17.89 34.29
C VAL A 849 -6.86 -18.66 35.53
N ALA A 850 -5.61 -18.47 35.94
CA ALA A 850 -5.07 -19.06 37.16
C ALA A 850 -5.58 -18.32 38.40
N SER A 851 -5.81 -19.06 39.49
CA SER A 851 -6.39 -18.58 40.76
C SER A 851 -5.60 -19.13 41.96
N GLY A 852 -4.28 -19.24 41.81
CA GLY A 852 -3.35 -19.67 42.85
C GLY A 852 -3.04 -21.17 42.85
N SER A 853 -2.67 -21.71 44.01
CA SER A 853 -2.27 -23.10 44.25
C SER A 853 -3.00 -23.69 45.48
N GLY A 854 -2.78 -24.97 45.78
CA GLY A 854 -3.38 -25.65 46.95
C GLY A 854 -4.88 -25.99 46.82
N THR A 855 -5.44 -26.57 47.89
CA THR A 855 -6.86 -26.97 47.98
C THR A 855 -7.78 -25.83 48.42
N GLY A 856 -9.09 -25.99 48.24
CA GLY A 856 -10.11 -25.02 48.65
C GLY A 856 -10.79 -24.26 47.50
N SER A 857 -11.71 -23.38 47.88
CA SER A 857 -12.58 -22.64 46.96
C SER A 857 -11.87 -21.43 46.36
N PHE A 858 -12.22 -21.11 45.11
CA PHE A 858 -11.69 -19.98 44.37
C PHE A 858 -12.73 -19.49 43.35
N SER A 859 -12.49 -18.29 42.81
CA SER A 859 -13.28 -17.73 41.72
C SER A 859 -12.35 -17.04 40.73
N ALA A 860 -12.63 -17.18 39.43
CA ALA A 860 -11.88 -16.51 38.38
C ALA A 860 -12.80 -15.57 37.58
N ASN A 861 -12.31 -14.36 37.35
CA ASN A 861 -12.92 -13.41 36.41
C ASN A 861 -12.36 -13.67 35.02
N LEU A 862 -13.23 -14.12 34.12
CA LEU A 862 -12.95 -14.25 32.70
C LEU A 862 -13.17 -12.88 32.05
N SER A 863 -12.22 -12.44 31.22
CA SER A 863 -12.27 -11.16 30.50
C SER A 863 -11.92 -11.33 29.03
N GLY A 864 -12.31 -10.37 28.20
CA GLY A 864 -12.04 -10.41 26.75
C GLY A 864 -12.89 -11.44 26.01
N LEU A 865 -14.08 -11.76 26.54
CA LEU A 865 -15.03 -12.66 25.90
C LEU A 865 -15.73 -11.94 24.73
N ALA A 866 -16.07 -12.70 23.69
CA ALA A 866 -16.93 -12.21 22.62
C ALA A 866 -18.37 -12.13 23.12
N ALA A 867 -19.11 -11.11 22.69
CA ALA A 867 -20.50 -10.91 23.08
C ALA A 867 -21.46 -11.85 22.34
N ASN A 868 -22.66 -12.06 22.90
CA ASN A 868 -23.66 -13.01 22.39
C ASN A 868 -23.06 -14.39 22.02
N THR A 869 -22.04 -14.81 22.75
CA THR A 869 -21.27 -16.01 22.42
C THR A 869 -21.38 -16.97 23.59
N THR A 870 -21.75 -18.21 23.27
CA THR A 870 -21.80 -19.29 24.25
C THR A 870 -20.38 -19.77 24.53
N TYR A 871 -19.98 -19.67 25.79
CA TYR A 871 -18.73 -20.22 26.30
C TYR A 871 -19.02 -21.42 27.19
N TYR A 872 -18.12 -22.40 27.11
CA TYR A 872 -18.03 -23.52 28.01
C TYR A 872 -16.84 -23.27 28.93
N ALA A 873 -17.00 -23.49 30.23
CA ALA A 873 -15.97 -23.31 31.23
C ALA A 873 -15.87 -24.51 32.17
N ARG A 874 -14.65 -24.78 32.65
CA ARG A 874 -14.35 -25.84 33.62
C ARG A 874 -13.30 -25.34 34.60
N ALA A 875 -13.49 -25.62 35.88
CA ALA A 875 -12.41 -25.48 36.85
C ALA A 875 -11.33 -26.52 36.58
N TYR A 876 -10.06 -26.15 36.76
CA TYR A 876 -8.92 -27.07 36.66
C TYR A 876 -8.01 -26.99 37.88
N ALA A 877 -7.28 -28.06 38.13
CA ALA A 877 -6.22 -28.12 39.13
C ALA A 877 -5.07 -29.01 38.64
N ILE A 878 -3.83 -28.58 38.90
CA ILE A 878 -2.61 -29.23 38.44
C ILE A 878 -1.80 -29.64 39.66
N ASN A 879 -1.36 -30.89 39.71
CA ASN A 879 -0.30 -31.34 40.62
C ASN A 879 0.77 -32.10 39.82
N ALA A 880 1.73 -32.71 40.53
CA ALA A 880 2.81 -33.50 39.90
C ALA A 880 2.34 -34.69 39.04
N GLN A 881 1.06 -35.05 39.10
CA GLN A 881 0.47 -36.23 38.44
C GLN A 881 -0.39 -35.87 37.24
N GLY A 882 -0.67 -34.57 37.06
CA GLY A 882 -1.37 -34.06 35.90
C GLY A 882 -2.43 -33.03 36.26
N THR A 883 -3.30 -32.76 35.28
CA THR A 883 -4.40 -31.79 35.41
C THR A 883 -5.73 -32.52 35.54
N SER A 884 -6.54 -32.14 36.51
CA SER A 884 -7.95 -32.53 36.58
C SER A 884 -8.85 -31.37 36.21
N TYR A 885 -10.08 -31.70 35.82
CA TYR A 885 -11.09 -30.74 35.40
C TYR A 885 -12.43 -31.06 36.03
N GLY A 886 -13.14 -30.01 36.48
CA GLY A 886 -14.50 -30.14 36.99
C GLY A 886 -15.51 -30.41 35.89
N SER A 887 -16.79 -30.48 36.27
CA SER A 887 -17.90 -30.52 35.32
C SER A 887 -17.90 -29.30 34.41
N GLN A 888 -18.37 -29.46 33.18
CA GLN A 888 -18.58 -28.33 32.29
C GLN A 888 -19.79 -27.54 32.73
N VAL A 889 -19.63 -26.22 32.77
CA VAL A 889 -20.74 -25.26 32.78
C VAL A 889 -20.71 -24.49 31.47
N SER A 890 -21.87 -24.05 31.01
CA SER A 890 -21.98 -23.15 29.86
C SER A 890 -22.68 -21.87 30.28
N PHE A 891 -22.27 -20.77 29.67
CA PHE A 891 -22.95 -19.50 29.78
C PHE A 891 -22.87 -18.77 28.45
N THR A 892 -23.86 -17.94 28.15
CA THR A 892 -23.84 -17.09 26.97
C THR A 892 -23.60 -15.68 27.45
N THR A 893 -22.53 -15.04 26.97
CA THR A 893 -22.30 -13.61 27.23
C THR A 893 -23.51 -12.82 26.75
N THR A 894 -23.84 -11.75 27.45
CA THR A 894 -24.95 -10.92 27.00
C THR A 894 -24.63 -10.36 25.63
N THR A 895 -25.65 -10.02 24.84
CA THR A 895 -25.45 -9.22 23.65
C THR A 895 -24.68 -7.97 24.02
N SER A 896 -23.66 -7.61 23.24
CA SER A 896 -23.03 -6.31 23.39
C SER A 896 -24.07 -5.30 22.95
N THR A 897 -24.65 -4.57 23.90
CA THR A 897 -25.35 -3.33 23.57
C THR A 897 -24.30 -2.31 23.23
N VAL A 898 -23.85 -2.40 21.98
CA VAL A 898 -22.94 -1.43 21.40
C VAL A 898 -23.70 -0.12 21.32
N THR A 899 -23.41 0.76 22.28
CA THR A 899 -24.05 2.06 22.37
C THR A 899 -23.20 3.04 21.60
N TYR A 900 -23.69 3.45 20.44
CA TYR A 900 -23.04 4.48 19.65
C TYR A 900 -23.33 5.84 20.27
N CYS A 901 -22.36 6.75 20.16
CA CYS A 901 -22.56 8.14 20.52
C CYS A 901 -23.75 8.75 19.76
N ALA A 902 -24.46 9.66 20.42
CA ALA A 902 -25.54 10.42 19.80
C ALA A 902 -24.99 11.28 18.67
N SER A 903 -25.69 11.30 17.54
CA SER A 903 -25.40 12.20 16.42
C SER A 903 -26.70 12.62 15.74
N LYS A 904 -26.89 13.90 15.44
CA LYS A 904 -28.10 14.40 14.77
C LYS A 904 -27.94 15.82 14.22
N GLY A 905 -28.68 16.13 13.16
CA GLY A 905 -29.03 17.51 12.80
C GLY A 905 -30.17 18.04 13.67
N SER A 906 -30.09 19.30 14.10
CA SER A 906 -31.14 19.95 14.89
C SER A 906 -32.24 20.53 14.00
N ASN A 907 -31.96 20.72 12.72
CA ASN A 907 -32.90 21.23 11.72
C ASN A 907 -32.59 20.63 10.34
N SER A 908 -33.41 19.69 9.89
CA SER A 908 -33.35 19.07 8.55
C SER A 908 -34.43 19.63 7.60
N SER A 909 -35.04 20.78 7.94
CA SER A 909 -36.16 21.35 7.18
C SER A 909 -35.76 21.96 5.84
N TYR A 910 -34.46 22.19 5.63
CA TYR A 910 -33.91 22.82 4.44
C TYR A 910 -33.14 21.82 3.57
N GLU A 911 -32.52 20.82 4.21
CA GLU A 911 -31.73 19.76 3.58
C GLU A 911 -31.87 18.44 4.37
N TRP A 912 -31.84 17.31 3.67
CA TRP A 912 -31.92 15.96 4.24
C TRP A 912 -31.17 14.94 3.36
N ILE A 913 -30.91 13.75 3.90
CA ILE A 913 -30.37 12.62 3.14
C ILE A 913 -31.53 12.04 2.32
N ASP A 914 -31.47 12.19 1.00
CA ASP A 914 -32.53 11.79 0.07
C ASP A 914 -32.35 10.37 -0.46
N LEU A 915 -31.11 9.88 -0.54
CA LEU A 915 -30.80 8.53 -1.00
C LEU A 915 -29.62 7.95 -0.23
N VAL A 916 -29.71 6.66 0.11
CA VAL A 916 -28.56 5.80 0.44
C VAL A 916 -28.73 4.45 -0.26
N GLN A 917 -27.77 4.09 -1.12
CA GLN A 917 -27.67 2.78 -1.74
C GLN A 917 -26.29 2.18 -1.46
N PHE A 918 -26.27 0.99 -0.84
CA PHE A 918 -25.02 0.32 -0.49
C PHE A 918 -25.22 -1.19 -0.34
N ALA A 919 -24.63 -1.98 -1.23
CA ALA A 919 -24.53 -3.45 -1.12
C ALA A 919 -25.81 -4.16 -0.62
N GLY A 920 -26.96 -3.83 -1.22
CA GLY A 920 -28.28 -4.36 -0.87
C GLY A 920 -29.21 -3.37 -0.16
N ILE A 921 -28.69 -2.30 0.42
CA ILE A 921 -29.47 -1.15 0.87
C ILE A 921 -29.86 -0.33 -0.36
N ASN A 922 -31.14 0.06 -0.45
CA ASN A 922 -31.65 0.98 -1.46
C ASN A 922 -32.80 1.79 -0.85
N ARG A 923 -32.48 2.90 -0.19
CA ARG A 923 -33.45 3.74 0.52
C ARG A 923 -33.48 5.12 -0.08
N THR A 924 -34.65 5.53 -0.54
CA THR A 924 -34.98 6.91 -0.84
C THR A 924 -35.81 7.48 0.31
N SER A 925 -35.50 8.69 0.75
CA SER A 925 -36.11 9.34 1.91
C SER A 925 -36.41 10.82 1.69
N GLY A 926 -37.37 11.34 2.45
CA GLY A 926 -37.57 12.78 2.60
C GLY A 926 -36.92 13.26 3.90
N ASN A 927 -37.24 14.49 4.31
CA ASN A 927 -36.84 14.99 5.62
C ASN A 927 -37.38 14.09 6.76
N ASP A 928 -36.48 13.42 7.48
CA ASP A 928 -36.78 12.45 8.52
C ASP A 928 -36.47 12.96 9.95
N GLY A 929 -36.24 14.28 10.10
CA GLY A 929 -36.14 14.94 11.40
C GLY A 929 -34.73 14.99 12.00
N GLY A 930 -33.69 14.85 11.17
CA GLY A 930 -32.29 15.14 11.52
C GLY A 930 -31.52 13.96 12.13
N TYR A 931 -32.21 12.93 12.62
CA TYR A 931 -31.62 11.61 12.87
C TYR A 931 -32.62 10.49 12.58
N LYS A 932 -32.17 9.46 11.88
CA LYS A 932 -32.95 8.24 11.66
C LYS A 932 -32.15 6.98 11.97
N ASP A 933 -32.71 6.12 12.81
CA ASP A 933 -32.22 4.74 12.97
C ASP A 933 -32.87 3.85 11.90
N MET A 934 -32.07 3.43 10.93
CA MET A 934 -32.43 2.55 9.82
C MET A 934 -31.73 1.19 9.92
N THR A 935 -31.35 0.76 11.12
CA THR A 935 -30.63 -0.52 11.34
C THR A 935 -31.42 -1.78 10.98
N SER A 936 -32.72 -1.66 10.76
CA SER A 936 -33.53 -2.72 10.16
C SER A 936 -33.16 -3.01 8.70
N LEU A 937 -32.55 -2.05 8.00
CA LEU A 937 -31.99 -2.22 6.65
C LEU A 937 -30.52 -2.63 6.76
N GLN A 938 -30.14 -3.65 6.00
CA GLN A 938 -28.83 -4.30 6.12
C GLN A 938 -28.12 -4.41 4.77
N ALA A 939 -26.89 -3.92 4.70
CA ALA A 939 -25.96 -4.22 3.61
C ALA A 939 -25.21 -5.53 3.87
N THR A 940 -24.85 -6.29 2.84
CA THR A 940 -24.00 -7.48 2.97
C THR A 940 -22.73 -7.32 2.14
N VAL A 941 -21.57 -7.34 2.81
CA VAL A 941 -20.27 -7.04 2.19
C VAL A 941 -19.22 -8.09 2.57
N ALA A 942 -18.27 -8.34 1.67
CA ALA A 942 -17.17 -9.29 1.87
C ALA A 942 -15.85 -8.57 2.18
N ARG A 943 -15.06 -9.13 3.10
CA ARG A 943 -13.70 -8.67 3.40
C ARG A 943 -12.82 -8.61 2.15
N GLY A 944 -11.98 -7.58 2.05
CA GLY A 944 -11.02 -7.39 0.96
C GLY A 944 -11.66 -6.98 -0.37
N THR A 945 -12.96 -6.70 -0.40
CA THR A 945 -13.71 -6.31 -1.60
C THR A 945 -14.04 -4.81 -1.54
N THR A 946 -14.00 -4.16 -2.69
CA THR A 946 -14.41 -2.75 -2.85
C THR A 946 -15.84 -2.69 -3.37
N TYR A 947 -16.67 -1.86 -2.74
CA TYR A 947 -18.06 -1.61 -3.09
C TYR A 947 -18.26 -0.12 -3.32
N THR A 948 -19.14 0.25 -4.25
CA THR A 948 -19.57 1.65 -4.42
C THR A 948 -20.78 1.91 -3.54
N ILE A 949 -20.74 3.00 -2.77
CA ILE A 949 -21.91 3.58 -2.11
C ILE A 949 -22.44 4.73 -2.96
N TYR A 950 -23.77 4.87 -3.02
CA TYR A 950 -24.44 6.01 -3.64
C TYR A 950 -25.31 6.74 -2.62
N PHE A 951 -25.29 8.07 -2.63
CA PHE A 951 -26.15 8.89 -1.78
C PHE A 951 -26.45 10.25 -2.42
N SER A 952 -27.53 10.91 -2.03
CA SER A 952 -27.87 12.26 -2.51
C SER A 952 -28.45 13.11 -1.39
N ALA A 953 -28.28 14.42 -1.50
CA ALA A 953 -28.95 15.40 -0.66
C ALA A 953 -30.27 15.83 -1.31
N GLY A 954 -31.33 15.89 -0.50
CA GLY A 954 -32.59 16.53 -0.85
C GLY A 954 -32.62 17.93 -0.29
N PHE A 955 -33.11 18.90 -1.06
CA PHE A 955 -33.20 20.29 -0.65
C PHE A 955 -34.62 20.81 -0.77
N LYS A 956 -35.03 21.68 0.15
CA LYS A 956 -36.33 22.36 0.10
C LYS A 956 -36.43 23.38 -1.05
N SER A 957 -35.32 23.99 -1.45
CA SER A 957 -35.31 25.03 -2.51
C SER A 957 -34.09 24.94 -3.42
N SER A 958 -32.99 25.61 -3.08
CA SER A 958 -31.70 25.51 -3.77
C SER A 958 -30.77 24.51 -3.09
N SER A 959 -29.82 23.95 -3.85
CA SER A 959 -28.75 23.13 -3.27
C SER A 959 -27.73 23.98 -2.50
N TYR A 960 -27.16 23.38 -1.46
CA TYR A 960 -26.06 23.92 -0.66
C TYR A 960 -24.89 22.93 -0.68
N THR A 961 -23.68 23.40 -0.37
CA THR A 961 -22.55 22.48 -0.14
C THR A 961 -22.78 21.71 1.15
N GLU A 962 -23.07 20.41 0.97
CA GLU A 962 -23.22 19.46 2.06
C GLU A 962 -21.94 18.66 2.23
N TYR A 963 -21.53 18.48 3.48
CA TYR A 963 -20.39 17.67 3.85
C TYR A 963 -20.87 16.28 4.24
N TRP A 964 -20.28 15.29 3.60
CA TRP A 964 -20.61 13.89 3.76
C TRP A 964 -19.49 13.18 4.50
N ALA A 965 -19.86 12.37 5.48
CA ALA A 965 -18.97 11.37 6.02
C ALA A 965 -19.73 10.07 6.29
N VAL A 966 -19.07 8.95 5.96
CA VAL A 966 -19.58 7.62 6.24
C VAL A 966 -18.57 6.88 7.09
N TRP A 967 -19.06 6.22 8.13
CA TRP A 967 -18.25 5.34 8.97
C TRP A 967 -18.82 3.94 9.00
N ILE A 968 -17.95 2.94 9.09
CA ILE A 968 -18.33 1.54 9.35
C ILE A 968 -17.48 1.06 10.53
N ASP A 969 -18.13 0.71 11.65
CA ASP A 969 -17.47 0.18 12.86
C ASP A 969 -16.94 -1.23 12.58
N TYR A 970 -15.74 -1.31 12.01
CA TYR A 970 -15.13 -2.55 11.54
C TYR A 970 -14.69 -3.44 12.69
N ASN A 971 -14.35 -2.86 13.84
CA ASN A 971 -13.89 -3.62 14.99
C ASN A 971 -15.02 -3.99 15.98
N LYS A 972 -16.22 -3.41 15.81
CA LYS A 972 -17.46 -3.62 16.60
C LYS A 972 -17.35 -3.11 18.04
N ASN A 973 -16.55 -2.08 18.27
CA ASN A 973 -16.31 -1.54 19.60
C ASN A 973 -17.33 -0.46 20.03
N GLY A 974 -18.20 0.01 19.12
CA GLY A 974 -19.18 1.06 19.39
C GLY A 974 -18.69 2.48 19.29
N THR A 975 -17.43 2.65 18.92
CA THR A 975 -16.88 3.91 18.48
C THR A 975 -16.72 3.86 16.96
N PHE A 976 -16.61 5.04 16.35
CA PHE A 976 -16.26 5.17 14.95
C PHE A 976 -14.88 5.79 14.90
N ASP A 977 -13.86 4.93 14.88
CA ASP A 977 -12.47 5.34 14.97
C ASP A 977 -12.01 6.02 13.66
N THR A 978 -10.86 6.72 13.70
CA THR A 978 -10.37 7.48 12.53
C THR A 978 -10.16 6.60 11.30
N ASN A 979 -9.75 5.35 11.49
CA ASN A 979 -9.57 4.35 10.43
C ASN A 979 -10.89 3.68 9.97
N GLU A 980 -12.02 4.03 10.59
CA GLU A 980 -13.35 3.52 10.28
C GLU A 980 -14.20 4.55 9.52
N LYS A 981 -13.68 5.78 9.34
CA LYS A 981 -14.22 6.75 8.38
C LYS A 981 -13.86 6.29 6.97
N VAL A 982 -14.86 5.78 6.25
CA VAL A 982 -14.70 5.15 4.93
C VAL A 982 -15.01 6.10 3.77
N VAL A 983 -15.79 7.14 4.02
CA VAL A 983 -16.06 8.22 3.06
C VAL A 983 -15.95 9.55 3.78
N SER A 984 -15.34 10.53 3.12
CA SER A 984 -15.33 11.92 3.56
C SER A 984 -15.26 12.80 2.32
N GLY A 985 -16.07 13.84 2.26
CA GLY A 985 -16.05 14.81 1.17
C GLY A 985 -17.17 15.81 1.29
N SER A 986 -17.36 16.60 0.25
CA SER A 986 -18.43 17.60 0.18
C SER A 986 -18.85 17.84 -1.26
N SER A 987 -20.13 18.16 -1.43
CA SER A 987 -20.71 18.49 -2.73
C SER A 987 -21.90 19.44 -2.59
N SER A 988 -22.05 20.32 -3.58
CA SER A 988 -23.16 21.24 -3.84
C SER A 988 -24.13 20.67 -4.87
N SER A 989 -23.82 19.48 -5.41
CA SER A 989 -24.67 18.77 -6.34
C SER A 989 -25.89 18.23 -5.61
N SER A 990 -27.06 18.44 -6.22
CA SER A 990 -28.29 17.73 -5.84
C SER A 990 -28.42 16.37 -6.56
N GLY A 991 -27.41 15.97 -7.35
CA GLY A 991 -27.36 14.69 -8.04
C GLY A 991 -27.00 13.53 -7.11
N THR A 992 -27.06 12.31 -7.63
CA THR A 992 -26.55 11.14 -6.92
C THR A 992 -25.04 11.17 -6.92
N LEU A 993 -24.47 11.16 -5.72
CA LEU A 993 -23.04 11.08 -5.46
C LEU A 993 -22.63 9.62 -5.28
N SER A 994 -21.37 9.32 -5.56
CA SER A 994 -20.76 8.01 -5.44
C SER A 994 -19.42 8.06 -4.71
N ALA A 995 -19.11 7.02 -3.95
CA ALA A 995 -17.80 6.85 -3.33
C ALA A 995 -17.43 5.36 -3.25
N SER A 996 -16.13 5.05 -3.35
CA SER A 996 -15.63 3.67 -3.24
C SER A 996 -15.26 3.34 -1.79
N ILE A 997 -15.83 2.26 -1.25
CA ILE A 997 -15.57 1.73 0.09
C ILE A 997 -14.88 0.38 -0.04
N THR A 998 -13.63 0.27 0.43
CA THR A 998 -12.93 -1.02 0.54
C THR A 998 -13.09 -1.59 1.94
N ILE A 999 -13.63 -2.81 2.04
CA ILE A 999 -13.79 -3.50 3.33
C ILE A 999 -12.44 -4.10 3.74
N PRO A 1000 -11.84 -3.73 4.89
CA PRO A 1000 -10.56 -4.27 5.33
C PRO A 1000 -10.60 -5.79 5.52
N THR A 1001 -9.50 -6.48 5.18
CA THR A 1001 -9.35 -7.92 5.45
C THR A 1001 -9.36 -8.26 6.94
N THR A 1002 -9.11 -7.25 7.79
CA THR A 1002 -9.08 -7.34 9.25
C THR A 1002 -10.45 -7.06 9.91
N ALA A 1003 -11.45 -6.55 9.20
CA ALA A 1003 -12.74 -6.12 9.77
C ALA A 1003 -13.54 -7.28 10.40
N THR A 1004 -13.97 -7.23 11.65
CA THR A 1004 -14.65 -8.32 12.37
C THR A 1004 -15.90 -8.84 11.66
N LEU A 1005 -16.06 -10.16 11.53
CA LEU A 1005 -17.21 -10.79 10.83
C LEU A 1005 -18.55 -10.58 11.56
N GLY A 1006 -19.64 -10.58 10.80
CA GLY A 1006 -21.04 -10.45 11.24
C GLY A 1006 -21.59 -9.02 11.13
N VAL A 1007 -22.76 -8.75 11.70
CA VAL A 1007 -23.41 -7.43 11.68
C VAL A 1007 -22.67 -6.38 12.52
N THR A 1008 -22.52 -5.17 11.98
CA THR A 1008 -22.02 -3.95 12.63
C THR A 1008 -22.81 -2.73 12.16
N ARG A 1009 -22.49 -1.53 12.66
CA ARG A 1009 -23.13 -0.27 12.31
C ARG A 1009 -22.37 0.47 11.20
N MET A 1010 -23.13 1.03 10.27
CA MET A 1010 -22.69 2.10 9.38
C MET A 1010 -23.43 3.38 9.73
N ARG A 1011 -22.73 4.51 9.76
CA ARG A 1011 -23.31 5.85 9.94
C ARG A 1011 -23.07 6.67 8.69
N VAL A 1012 -24.13 7.23 8.12
CA VAL A 1012 -24.09 8.21 7.03
C VAL A 1012 -24.48 9.56 7.63
N SER A 1013 -23.58 10.52 7.61
CA SER A 1013 -23.82 11.86 8.15
C SER A 1013 -23.65 12.89 7.05
N MET A 1014 -24.65 13.76 6.92
CA MET A 1014 -24.68 14.90 6.02
C MET A 1014 -24.86 16.16 6.85
N LYS A 1015 -23.96 17.12 6.70
CA LYS A 1015 -23.94 18.35 7.49
C LYS A 1015 -23.59 19.56 6.64
N TYR A 1016 -24.31 20.65 6.87
CA TYR A 1016 -24.02 21.94 6.25
C TYR A 1016 -22.76 22.59 6.85
N ASN A 1017 -21.92 23.22 6.01
CA ASN A 1017 -20.78 24.08 6.35
C ASN A 1017 -19.56 23.46 7.07
N ALA A 1018 -19.56 22.17 7.43
CA ALA A 1018 -18.37 21.55 8.00
C ALA A 1018 -18.41 20.02 7.88
N ALA A 1019 -17.22 19.41 7.76
CA ALA A 1019 -17.07 17.97 7.79
C ALA A 1019 -17.70 17.37 9.06
N PRO A 1020 -18.64 16.42 8.93
CA PRO A 1020 -19.23 15.82 10.10
C PRO A 1020 -18.23 14.93 10.86
N THR A 1021 -18.37 14.94 12.18
CA THR A 1021 -17.77 13.96 13.08
C THR A 1021 -18.80 12.88 13.40
N ALA A 1022 -18.32 11.72 13.86
CA ALA A 1022 -19.22 10.60 14.09
C ALA A 1022 -20.17 10.86 15.27
N CYS A 1023 -19.81 11.74 16.20
CA CYS A 1023 -20.43 11.91 17.51
C CYS A 1023 -20.76 13.39 17.79
N GLU A 1024 -21.72 13.96 17.09
CA GLU A 1024 -22.05 15.38 17.27
C GLU A 1024 -23.53 15.71 17.04
N THR A 1025 -24.00 16.76 17.71
CA THR A 1025 -25.25 17.42 17.32
C THR A 1025 -24.90 18.70 16.58
N PHE A 1026 -25.40 18.85 15.36
CA PHE A 1026 -25.16 20.03 14.52
C PHE A 1026 -26.46 20.73 14.14
N SER A 1027 -26.34 21.94 13.59
CA SER A 1027 -27.51 22.79 13.33
C SER A 1027 -28.35 22.33 12.15
N TYR A 1028 -27.72 21.98 11.02
CA TYR A 1028 -28.35 21.81 9.71
C TYR A 1028 -27.81 20.55 9.00
N GLY A 1029 -28.71 19.69 8.52
CA GLY A 1029 -28.41 18.38 7.94
C GLY A 1029 -29.07 17.20 8.66
N GLU A 1030 -28.59 15.99 8.39
CA GLU A 1030 -29.19 14.74 8.85
C GLU A 1030 -28.16 13.62 9.02
N VAL A 1031 -28.49 12.70 9.93
CA VAL A 1031 -27.69 11.50 10.19
C VAL A 1031 -28.58 10.27 10.08
N GLU A 1032 -28.13 9.26 9.33
CA GLU A 1032 -28.80 7.97 9.22
C GLU A 1032 -27.86 6.82 9.61
N ASP A 1033 -28.38 5.89 10.40
CA ASP A 1033 -27.65 4.72 10.87
C ASP A 1033 -28.20 3.42 10.24
N TYR A 1034 -27.33 2.55 9.73
CA TYR A 1034 -27.66 1.31 9.04
C TYR A 1034 -26.90 0.11 9.60
N SER A 1035 -27.38 -1.11 9.29
CA SER A 1035 -26.64 -2.34 9.59
C SER A 1035 -25.77 -2.77 8.41
N VAL A 1036 -24.55 -3.26 8.67
CA VAL A 1036 -23.65 -3.87 7.67
C VAL A 1036 -23.23 -5.25 8.14
N ASN A 1037 -23.54 -6.30 7.39
CA ASN A 1037 -23.13 -7.67 7.65
C ASN A 1037 -21.84 -8.01 6.89
N ILE A 1038 -20.74 -8.17 7.62
CA ILE A 1038 -19.41 -8.45 7.04
C ILE A 1038 -19.19 -9.97 6.99
N THR A 1039 -18.97 -10.52 5.80
CA THR A 1039 -18.80 -11.96 5.58
C THR A 1039 -17.38 -12.34 5.14
N SER A 1040 -17.05 -13.64 5.24
CA SER A 1040 -15.74 -14.20 4.85
C SER A 1040 -15.61 -14.51 3.35
N GLY A 1041 -16.66 -14.37 2.53
CA GLY A 1041 -16.59 -14.61 1.07
C GLY A 1041 -17.92 -14.66 0.30
N THR A 1042 -17.77 -14.39 -1.02
CA THR A 1042 -18.74 -14.19 -2.13
C THR A 1042 -19.62 -12.93 -2.13
N SER A 1043 -19.58 -12.28 -3.29
CA SER A 1043 -20.08 -10.96 -3.67
C SER A 1043 -21.60 -10.82 -3.66
N ALA A 1044 -22.10 -9.80 -2.94
CA ALA A 1044 -23.40 -9.22 -3.23
C ALA A 1044 -23.35 -8.46 -4.58
N PRO A 1045 -24.47 -8.37 -5.33
CA PRO A 1045 -24.53 -7.60 -6.57
C PRO A 1045 -24.22 -6.12 -6.31
N SER A 1046 -23.28 -5.55 -7.07
CA SER A 1046 -23.17 -4.10 -7.18
C SER A 1046 -24.23 -3.60 -8.15
N THR A 1047 -25.14 -2.76 -7.69
CA THR A 1047 -25.95 -1.93 -8.58
C THR A 1047 -25.07 -0.81 -9.08
N ASP A 1048 -24.66 -0.86 -10.34
CA ASP A 1048 -23.90 0.22 -10.97
C ASP A 1048 -24.90 1.33 -11.35
N ASN A 1049 -24.70 2.54 -10.85
CA ASN A 1049 -25.42 3.73 -11.30
C ASN A 1049 -24.48 4.55 -12.20
N PRO A 1050 -24.57 4.41 -13.54
CA PRO A 1050 -23.67 5.06 -14.49
C PRO A 1050 -23.87 6.58 -14.59
N PHE A 1051 -24.84 7.14 -13.87
CA PHE A 1051 -25.14 8.58 -13.85
C PHE A 1051 -24.75 9.25 -12.52
N ALA A 1052 -24.11 8.54 -11.61
CA ALA A 1052 -23.64 9.12 -10.34
C ALA A 1052 -22.32 9.87 -10.52
N GLU A 1053 -22.21 11.03 -9.89
CA GLU A 1053 -21.00 11.85 -9.82
C GLU A 1053 -20.10 11.36 -8.67
N GLU A 1054 -18.78 11.44 -8.77
CA GLU A 1054 -17.89 11.08 -7.66
C GLU A 1054 -17.93 12.17 -6.58
N LEU A 1055 -18.02 11.78 -5.29
CA LEU A 1055 -18.00 12.72 -4.18
C LEU A 1055 -16.67 13.51 -4.18
N GLY A 1056 -16.77 14.83 -4.31
CA GLY A 1056 -15.63 15.76 -4.27
C GLY A 1056 -15.22 16.21 -2.86
N ASN A 1057 -14.38 17.24 -2.81
CA ASN A 1057 -14.01 17.96 -1.59
C ASN A 1057 -14.19 19.47 -1.83
N GLU A 1058 -15.45 19.92 -1.93
CA GLU A 1058 -15.78 21.34 -2.04
C GLU A 1058 -15.30 22.13 -0.80
N LYS A 1059 -14.58 23.23 -1.05
CA LYS A 1059 -13.90 24.03 -0.02
C LYS A 1059 -14.87 24.60 1.03
N VAL A 1060 -14.45 24.55 2.31
CA VAL A 1060 -15.15 25.18 3.45
C VAL A 1060 -14.85 26.69 3.47
N ASP A 1061 -15.90 27.50 3.39
CA ASP A 1061 -15.81 28.95 3.57
C ASP A 1061 -15.88 29.33 5.07
N ILE A 1062 -14.77 29.14 5.81
CA ILE A 1062 -14.69 29.39 7.27
C ILE A 1062 -14.89 30.86 7.68
N PHE A 1063 -14.89 31.77 6.71
CA PHE A 1063 -15.43 33.10 6.90
C PHE A 1063 -16.03 33.61 5.60
N THR A 1064 -16.94 34.56 5.66
CA THR A 1064 -17.53 35.22 4.48
C THR A 1064 -17.25 36.72 4.53
N ILE A 1065 -17.05 37.31 3.36
CA ILE A 1065 -16.82 38.75 3.24
C ILE A 1065 -17.84 39.40 2.32
N TYR A 1066 -18.48 40.45 2.81
CA TYR A 1066 -19.45 41.21 2.02
C TYR A 1066 -19.54 42.67 2.49
N PRO A 1067 -19.89 43.62 1.61
CA PRO A 1067 -20.07 43.42 0.17
C PRO A 1067 -18.73 43.11 -0.50
N ASN A 1068 -18.77 42.36 -1.60
CA ASN A 1068 -17.62 42.17 -2.47
C ASN A 1068 -18.13 42.25 -3.92
N PRO A 1069 -17.84 43.32 -4.67
CA PRO A 1069 -16.91 44.41 -4.35
C PRO A 1069 -17.40 45.38 -3.26
N ALA A 1070 -16.48 45.87 -2.41
CA ALA A 1070 -16.74 46.83 -1.33
C ALA A 1070 -16.17 48.23 -1.63
N SER A 1071 -16.88 49.27 -1.18
CA SER A 1071 -16.43 50.66 -1.33
C SER A 1071 -15.75 51.20 -0.07
N GLU A 1072 -16.35 51.03 1.10
CA GLU A 1072 -15.86 51.70 2.32
C GLU A 1072 -15.41 50.72 3.40
N LYS A 1073 -16.08 49.56 3.48
CA LYS A 1073 -15.86 48.53 4.49
C LYS A 1073 -16.22 47.15 3.95
N ILE A 1074 -15.61 46.12 4.52
CA ILE A 1074 -16.05 44.73 4.39
C ILE A 1074 -16.53 44.22 5.75
N ASN A 1075 -17.64 43.51 5.75
CA ASN A 1075 -18.06 42.71 6.88
C ASN A 1075 -17.41 41.34 6.76
N VAL A 1076 -16.78 40.89 7.83
CA VAL A 1076 -16.14 39.58 7.93
C VAL A 1076 -16.96 38.75 8.91
N VAL A 1077 -17.67 37.75 8.38
CA VAL A 1077 -18.47 36.82 9.19
C VAL A 1077 -17.70 35.54 9.38
N LEU A 1078 -17.29 35.25 10.61
CA LEU A 1078 -16.61 34.03 10.97
C LEU A 1078 -17.62 32.88 11.05
N ASN A 1079 -17.40 31.84 10.26
CA ASN A 1079 -18.27 30.66 10.16
C ASN A 1079 -17.59 29.50 10.90
N GLY A 1080 -17.91 29.33 12.19
CA GLY A 1080 -17.42 28.20 12.99
C GLY A 1080 -16.06 28.42 13.67
N ILE A 1081 -15.59 29.66 13.79
CA ILE A 1081 -14.39 30.03 14.56
C ILE A 1081 -14.84 30.60 15.92
N GLU A 1082 -14.32 30.04 17.02
CA GLU A 1082 -14.53 30.52 18.39
C GLU A 1082 -13.22 31.08 18.96
N GLY A 1083 -13.24 32.33 19.45
CA GLY A 1083 -12.07 33.01 20.03
C GLY A 1083 -11.58 34.24 19.24
N GLU A 1084 -10.59 34.95 19.79
CA GLU A 1084 -9.96 36.10 19.11
C GLU A 1084 -9.04 35.60 17.99
N VAL A 1085 -9.32 36.01 16.75
CA VAL A 1085 -8.51 35.66 15.59
C VAL A 1085 -8.03 36.92 14.87
N SER A 1086 -6.82 36.88 14.31
CA SER A 1086 -6.29 38.03 13.59
C SER A 1086 -6.68 37.98 12.12
N ALA A 1087 -7.25 39.07 11.61
CA ALA A 1087 -7.45 39.30 10.19
C ALA A 1087 -6.35 40.18 9.61
N ARG A 1088 -5.78 39.74 8.50
CA ARG A 1088 -4.76 40.47 7.75
C ARG A 1088 -5.21 40.66 6.32
N ILE A 1089 -5.13 41.88 5.80
CA ILE A 1089 -5.35 42.18 4.39
C ILE A 1089 -3.99 42.34 3.73
N TYR A 1090 -3.79 41.59 2.66
CA TYR A 1090 -2.64 41.59 1.81
C TYR A 1090 -3.02 42.19 0.47
N ASP A 1091 -2.11 42.97 -0.11
CA ASP A 1091 -2.18 43.27 -1.52
C ASP A 1091 -1.75 42.05 -2.36
N MET A 1092 -1.95 42.12 -3.68
CA MET A 1092 -1.60 41.03 -4.61
C MET A 1092 -0.09 40.77 -4.77
N ARG A 1093 0.76 41.50 -4.03
CA ARG A 1093 2.22 41.34 -3.95
C ARG A 1093 2.65 40.64 -2.66
N GLY A 1094 1.71 40.35 -1.75
CA GLY A 1094 1.96 39.68 -0.47
C GLY A 1094 2.37 40.62 0.66
N ALA A 1095 2.29 41.94 0.46
CA ALA A 1095 2.54 42.91 1.52
C ALA A 1095 1.28 43.06 2.39
N VAL A 1096 1.45 43.05 3.71
CA VAL A 1096 0.36 43.34 4.65
C VAL A 1096 0.03 44.82 4.55
N VAL A 1097 -1.17 45.14 4.08
CA VAL A 1097 -1.67 46.51 3.96
C VAL A 1097 -2.65 46.87 5.06
N LYS A 1098 -3.23 45.87 5.75
CA LYS A 1098 -4.10 46.10 6.90
C LYS A 1098 -4.08 44.94 7.88
N PHE A 1099 -4.24 45.24 9.17
CA PHE A 1099 -4.32 44.28 10.25
C PHE A 1099 -5.44 44.67 11.22
N GLN A 1100 -6.25 43.70 11.65
CA GLN A 1100 -7.29 43.91 12.65
C GLN A 1100 -7.54 42.61 13.45
N MET A 1101 -7.70 42.71 14.77
CA MET A 1101 -8.20 41.59 15.57
C MET A 1101 -9.72 41.48 15.42
N LEU A 1102 -10.19 40.26 15.22
CA LEU A 1102 -11.59 39.90 15.11
C LEU A 1102 -12.00 39.14 16.37
N THR A 1103 -12.94 39.71 17.12
CA THR A 1103 -13.34 39.21 18.44
C THR A 1103 -14.75 38.62 18.43
N ASP A 1104 -15.53 38.92 17.38
CA ASP A 1104 -16.95 38.55 17.28
C ASP A 1104 -17.22 37.66 16.07
N ARG A 1105 -18.41 37.05 16.00
CA ARG A 1105 -18.86 36.32 14.81
C ARG A 1105 -18.99 37.22 13.58
N ASN A 1106 -19.45 38.46 13.79
CA ASN A 1106 -19.62 39.45 12.73
C ASN A 1106 -18.70 40.64 13.03
N ASN A 1107 -17.70 40.86 12.18
CA ASN A 1107 -16.76 41.96 12.33
C ASN A 1107 -16.84 42.89 11.14
N THR A 1108 -16.38 44.13 11.31
CA THR A 1108 -16.25 45.10 10.23
C THR A 1108 -14.80 45.53 10.12
N ILE A 1109 -14.26 45.49 8.90
CA ILE A 1109 -12.96 46.06 8.57
C ILE A 1109 -13.19 47.23 7.61
N GLU A 1110 -12.85 48.43 8.07
CA GLU A 1110 -12.83 49.63 7.22
C GLU A 1110 -11.73 49.47 6.15
N ILE A 1111 -12.01 49.87 4.91
CA ILE A 1111 -11.05 49.77 3.78
C ILE A 1111 -10.99 51.07 2.95
N ASN A 1112 -11.51 52.18 3.47
CA ASN A 1112 -11.53 53.50 2.81
C ASN A 1112 -10.13 54.01 2.39
N ASP A 1113 -9.13 53.61 3.16
CA ASP A 1113 -7.71 53.92 3.00
C ASP A 1113 -7.01 53.04 1.96
N LEU A 1114 -7.64 51.95 1.50
CA LEU A 1114 -7.11 51.10 0.44
C LEU A 1114 -7.46 51.70 -0.93
N ALA A 1115 -6.49 51.69 -1.85
CA ALA A 1115 -6.73 52.05 -3.24
C ALA A 1115 -7.72 51.07 -3.93
N PRO A 1116 -8.44 51.48 -4.98
CA PRO A 1116 -9.22 50.55 -5.79
C PRO A 1116 -8.36 49.40 -6.32
N GLY A 1117 -8.79 48.16 -6.10
CA GLY A 1117 -7.97 46.99 -6.43
C GLY A 1117 -8.44 45.68 -5.80
N VAL A 1118 -7.73 44.60 -6.15
CA VAL A 1118 -7.96 43.26 -5.59
C VAL A 1118 -7.07 43.06 -4.37
N TYR A 1119 -7.64 42.52 -3.30
CA TYR A 1119 -6.95 42.26 -2.03
C TYR A 1119 -7.29 40.86 -1.51
N MET A 1120 -6.36 40.26 -0.78
CA MET A 1120 -6.56 39.00 -0.07
C MET A 1120 -6.71 39.28 1.41
N ILE A 1121 -7.80 38.85 2.04
CA ILE A 1121 -7.93 38.82 3.49
C ILE A 1121 -7.62 37.40 3.97
N SER A 1122 -6.83 37.30 5.04
CA SER A 1122 -6.49 36.06 5.74
C SER A 1122 -7.00 36.12 7.17
N ILE A 1123 -7.46 34.99 7.70
CA ILE A 1123 -7.79 34.81 9.12
C ILE A 1123 -6.89 33.71 9.68
N ASP A 1124 -6.20 34.02 10.77
CA ASP A 1124 -5.17 33.18 11.38
C ASP A 1124 -5.69 32.64 12.73
N ASP A 1125 -5.87 31.31 12.84
CA ASP A 1125 -6.40 30.59 14.00
C ASP A 1125 -5.41 29.56 14.60
N GLU A 1126 -4.12 29.74 14.34
CA GLU A 1126 -3.00 28.85 14.76
C GLU A 1126 -2.91 27.49 14.04
N LYS A 1127 -3.79 27.15 13.07
CA LYS A 1127 -3.74 25.84 12.36
C LYS A 1127 -3.63 25.86 10.83
N GLN A 1128 -3.36 27.03 10.24
CA GLN A 1128 -3.01 27.35 8.83
C GLN A 1128 -3.94 28.48 8.36
N PRO A 1129 -3.42 29.62 7.87
CA PRO A 1129 -4.25 30.77 7.49
C PRO A 1129 -5.18 30.45 6.32
N ILE A 1130 -6.48 30.72 6.46
CA ILE A 1130 -7.46 30.60 5.36
C ILE A 1130 -7.72 31.99 4.78
N THR A 1131 -7.79 32.08 3.45
CA THR A 1131 -7.73 33.34 2.73
C THR A 1131 -8.90 33.50 1.76
N LYS A 1132 -9.37 34.74 1.57
CA LYS A 1132 -10.42 35.11 0.60
C LYS A 1132 -10.06 36.38 -0.15
N GLN A 1133 -10.49 36.46 -1.39
CA GLN A 1133 -10.31 37.63 -2.24
C GLN A 1133 -11.49 38.61 -2.11
N PHE A 1134 -11.22 39.90 -1.98
CA PHE A 1134 -12.22 40.95 -2.21
C PHE A 1134 -11.70 42.07 -3.10
N ILE A 1135 -12.65 42.78 -3.71
CA ILE A 1135 -12.41 43.90 -4.60
C ILE A 1135 -12.79 45.20 -3.86
N LYS A 1136 -11.83 46.12 -3.69
CA LYS A 1136 -12.08 47.51 -3.30
C LYS A 1136 -12.44 48.30 -4.55
N LYS A 1137 -13.62 48.93 -4.54
CA LYS A 1137 -14.08 49.85 -5.61
C LYS A 1137 -13.34 51.17 -5.57
#